data_AF-A0A2X2YRK5-F1
#
_entry.id   AF-A0A2X2YRK5-F1
#
_cell.length_a   1.000
_cell.length_b   1.000
_cell.length_c   1.000
_cell.angle_alpha   90.00
_cell.angle_beta   90.00
_cell.angle_gamma   90.00
#
_symmetry.space_group_name_H-M   'P 1'
#
loop_
_entity.id
_entity.type
_entity.pdbx_description
1 polymer ?
#
loop_
_entity_poly.entity_id
_entity_poly.type
_entity_poly.pdbx_seq_one_letter_code
_entity_poly.pdbx_strand_id
1 'polypeptide(L)'
;MWGQKDPSTWAVLDANSASDGDIWMAWSLLEAGRLWKTSRYTDTGAALLKRIAREEVVTVPGLGSMLLPGIVGFAEKTRWRFNPSYLPPQLAQYFTRFGAPWTTLRETNMRLLMETAPKGFSPDWVRYEKDKGWQLKPEKTLVSSYDAIRVYLWAGMMHDGDPQKARLLTRLKPMATLTTKNGVPPEKVDVASGKAQGDGPVGFSASLLPFLQNRDAQAVQRQRVADNFPGSDAYYSYVLTLFGQGWDQHRFRFTAKGELLPDWGPGMRKFKLSLIHLILPGGGNALSGLRDAADCRPDKTLKCRHRAVLGLTLGIAWMPFAEAAPSAQQQLLQQVRLGEASHREDLVRQSLYRLELIDPNNPEVVAARFRYLLRQGDNDGAQKQLDRLSQLAPSSSAYQSSRTTMMLSTPEGRQSLQEARLQATTGHTEEAIAAYDALFKGHPPQGDLAVEYWTTVAKSPARRNEAINQLKRINASTPGNTALQNTLAQLLFDGGRRDEGFAVLEQMANSSAGRTTASALWYQQIKDLPASDASVKALQKYLTVFSEGDSVNAARSKLSEQQQQLSDPAFRARAQGLAAVEAGQGGKAVTELQQAVSADHRDSEAVGALGQAYSQRGDRARAVAQFQKALAMDPNSSSRGKWESLLKVNRYWLAIQQGDARAESE
;
A
#
# COMPACT_ATOMS: atom_id res chain seq x y z
N MET A 1 14.56 -0.84 -25.53
CA MET A 1 14.92 -1.84 -24.49
C MET A 1 16.06 -1.33 -23.60
N TRP A 2 16.11 -1.73 -22.32
CA TRP A 2 17.17 -1.39 -21.37
C TRP A 2 17.64 -2.67 -20.64
N GLY A 3 18.92 -2.77 -20.30
CA GLY A 3 19.49 -3.93 -19.63
C GLY A 3 21.01 -3.89 -19.51
N GLN A 4 21.60 -5.01 -19.09
CA GLN A 4 23.05 -5.17 -19.00
C GLN A 4 23.65 -5.27 -20.41
N LYS A 5 24.51 -4.32 -20.76
CA LYS A 5 25.18 -4.26 -22.07
C LYS A 5 26.50 -5.05 -22.07
N ASP A 6 27.17 -5.04 -20.93
CA ASP A 6 28.41 -5.77 -20.62
C ASP A 6 28.45 -6.03 -19.10
N PRO A 7 29.37 -6.87 -18.58
CA PRO A 7 29.34 -7.29 -17.17
C PRO A 7 29.31 -6.15 -16.14
N SER A 8 29.82 -4.96 -16.47
CA SER A 8 29.86 -3.79 -15.59
C SER A 8 28.83 -2.71 -15.90
N THR A 9 28.21 -2.71 -17.08
CA THR A 9 27.43 -1.57 -17.58
C THR A 9 25.98 -1.91 -17.88
N TRP A 10 25.07 -1.16 -17.27
CA TRP A 10 23.63 -1.17 -17.59
C TRP A 10 23.26 0.06 -18.42
N ALA A 11 22.62 -0.16 -19.57
CA ALA A 11 22.36 0.89 -20.55
C ALA A 11 21.09 0.63 -21.37
N VAL A 12 20.70 1.61 -22.18
CA VAL A 12 19.75 1.39 -23.28
C VAL A 12 20.40 0.44 -24.29
N LEU A 13 19.76 -0.71 -24.51
CA LEU A 13 20.19 -1.74 -25.46
C LEU A 13 19.57 -1.53 -26.84
N ASP A 14 18.37 -0.94 -26.88
CA ASP A 14 17.68 -0.53 -28.09
C ASP A 14 16.95 0.78 -27.79
N ALA A 15 17.19 1.81 -28.60
CA ALA A 15 16.60 3.14 -28.46
C ALA A 15 15.26 3.28 -29.20
N ASN A 16 14.86 2.28 -30.00
CA ASN A 16 13.54 2.26 -30.62
C ASN A 16 12.44 2.10 -29.55
N SER A 17 11.28 2.66 -29.84
CA SER A 17 10.09 2.58 -28.99
C SER A 17 9.32 1.27 -29.17
N ALA A 18 8.33 1.05 -28.31
CA ALA A 18 7.41 -0.08 -28.39
C ALA A 18 6.02 0.43 -28.01
N SER A 19 5.19 0.68 -29.02
CA SER A 19 4.04 1.56 -28.87
C SER A 19 2.92 1.00 -27.98
N ASP A 20 2.91 -0.31 -27.67
CA ASP A 20 2.05 -0.86 -26.62
C ASP A 20 2.45 -0.35 -25.24
N GLY A 21 3.75 -0.32 -24.94
CA GLY A 21 4.30 0.30 -23.74
C GLY A 21 3.97 1.80 -23.66
N ASP A 22 4.16 2.53 -24.76
CA ASP A 22 3.90 3.98 -24.81
C ASP A 22 2.41 4.31 -24.64
N ILE A 23 1.53 3.53 -25.27
CA ILE A 23 0.07 3.64 -25.13
C ILE A 23 -0.40 3.34 -23.70
N TRP A 24 0.09 2.26 -23.07
CA TRP A 24 -0.24 1.95 -21.69
C TRP A 24 0.30 3.01 -20.71
N MET A 25 1.48 3.55 -20.97
CA MET A 25 2.06 4.63 -20.17
C MET A 25 1.25 5.93 -20.28
N ALA A 26 0.88 6.33 -21.51
CA ALA A 26 0.06 7.52 -21.75
C ALA A 26 -1.32 7.41 -21.08
N TRP A 27 -2.02 6.27 -21.24
CA TRP A 27 -3.30 6.02 -20.58
C TRP A 27 -3.17 6.05 -19.05
N SER A 28 -2.15 5.37 -18.50
CA SER A 28 -1.94 5.30 -17.04
C SER A 28 -1.65 6.67 -16.43
N LEU A 29 -0.86 7.52 -17.10
CA LEU A 29 -0.59 8.89 -16.68
C LEU A 29 -1.85 9.77 -16.71
N LEU A 30 -2.64 9.67 -17.77
CA LEU A 30 -3.90 10.44 -17.90
C LEU A 30 -4.92 10.01 -16.84
N GLU A 31 -5.06 8.71 -16.59
CA GLU A 31 -5.96 8.19 -15.56
C GLU A 31 -5.48 8.42 -14.14
N ALA A 32 -4.17 8.36 -13.87
CA ALA A 32 -3.57 8.80 -12.62
C ALA A 32 -3.87 10.29 -12.36
N GLY A 33 -3.69 11.14 -13.38
CA GLY A 33 -4.03 12.56 -13.33
C GLY A 33 -5.50 12.81 -13.00
N ARG A 34 -6.42 12.07 -13.64
CA ARG A 34 -7.87 12.13 -13.38
C ARG A 34 -8.24 11.63 -11.97
N LEU A 35 -7.74 10.47 -11.56
CA LEU A 35 -8.15 9.80 -10.32
C LEU A 35 -7.51 10.40 -9.06
N TRP A 36 -6.25 10.83 -9.14
CA TRP A 36 -5.51 11.45 -8.04
C TRP A 36 -5.47 12.98 -8.13
N LYS A 37 -6.19 13.58 -9.08
CA LYS A 37 -6.31 15.05 -9.29
C LYS A 37 -4.96 15.76 -9.44
N THR A 38 -3.99 15.12 -10.09
CA THR A 38 -2.61 15.63 -10.22
C THR A 38 -2.35 16.09 -11.65
N SER A 39 -2.36 17.40 -11.90
CA SER A 39 -2.17 18.00 -13.23
C SER A 39 -0.92 17.50 -13.94
N ARG A 40 0.21 17.41 -13.23
CA ARG A 40 1.50 16.92 -13.76
C ARG A 40 1.38 15.57 -14.48
N TYR A 41 0.56 14.63 -14.00
CA TYR A 41 0.37 13.35 -14.68
C TYR A 41 -0.48 13.53 -15.95
N THR A 42 -1.54 14.33 -15.89
CA THR A 42 -2.34 14.70 -17.07
C THR A 42 -1.49 15.37 -18.15
N ASP A 43 -0.66 16.35 -17.78
CA ASP A 43 0.19 17.12 -18.71
C ASP A 43 1.25 16.21 -19.35
N THR A 44 1.90 15.36 -18.55
CA THR A 44 2.90 14.39 -19.04
C THR A 44 2.26 13.35 -19.96
N GLY A 45 1.12 12.78 -19.57
CA GLY A 45 0.39 11.80 -20.37
C GLY A 45 -0.16 12.39 -21.67
N ALA A 46 -0.65 13.63 -21.65
CA ALA A 46 -1.11 14.34 -22.84
C ALA A 46 0.05 14.70 -23.79
N ALA A 47 1.22 15.09 -23.25
CA ALA A 47 2.41 15.33 -24.04
C ALA A 47 2.94 14.05 -24.71
N LEU A 48 2.95 12.93 -23.99
CA LEU A 48 3.30 11.61 -24.53
C LEU A 48 2.30 11.15 -25.59
N LEU A 49 0.99 11.25 -25.34
CA LEU A 49 -0.04 10.89 -26.31
C LEU A 49 0.07 11.70 -27.61
N LYS A 50 0.34 13.00 -27.50
CA LYS A 50 0.64 13.87 -28.66
C LYS A 50 1.93 13.47 -29.39
N ARG A 51 2.89 12.85 -28.70
CA ARG A 51 4.13 12.32 -29.32
C ARG A 51 3.86 11.06 -30.12
N ILE A 52 3.19 10.07 -29.52
CA ILE A 52 2.76 8.82 -30.19
C ILE A 52 2.01 9.15 -31.48
N ALA A 53 1.04 10.08 -31.42
CA ALA A 53 0.26 10.52 -32.58
C ALA A 53 1.06 11.18 -33.72
N ARG A 54 2.29 11.67 -33.46
CA ARG A 54 3.17 12.27 -34.48
C ARG A 54 4.24 11.32 -34.99
N GLU A 55 4.77 10.48 -34.11
CA GLU A 55 6.01 9.72 -34.36
C GLU A 55 5.72 8.23 -34.66
N GLU A 56 4.53 7.72 -34.32
CA GLU A 56 4.17 6.29 -34.44
C GLU A 56 2.81 6.05 -35.12
N VAL A 57 2.07 7.09 -35.47
CA VAL A 57 0.79 6.94 -36.19
C VAL A 57 0.97 7.39 -37.63
N VAL A 58 0.65 6.50 -38.57
CA VAL A 58 0.74 6.76 -40.02
C VAL A 58 -0.60 6.56 -40.70
N THR A 59 -0.83 7.27 -41.80
CA THR A 59 -2.01 7.07 -42.66
C THR A 59 -1.68 6.02 -43.73
N VAL A 60 -2.36 4.88 -43.66
CA VAL A 60 -2.20 3.77 -44.62
C VAL A 60 -3.32 3.80 -45.66
N PRO A 61 -3.00 3.84 -46.97
CA PRO A 61 -4.00 3.75 -48.03
C PRO A 61 -4.87 2.50 -47.89
N GLY A 62 -6.20 2.66 -47.92
CA GLY A 62 -7.17 1.57 -47.73
C GLY A 62 -7.54 1.26 -46.27
N LEU A 63 -6.82 1.82 -45.28
CA LEU A 63 -7.17 1.72 -43.85
C LEU A 63 -7.55 3.08 -43.23
N GLY A 64 -6.71 4.09 -43.41
CA GLY A 64 -6.74 5.33 -42.61
C GLY A 64 -5.58 5.36 -41.61
N SER A 65 -5.73 6.10 -40.51
CA SER A 65 -4.71 6.18 -39.46
C SER A 65 -4.52 4.84 -38.76
N MET A 66 -3.27 4.41 -38.61
CA MET A 66 -2.86 3.16 -37.98
C MET A 66 -1.69 3.40 -37.02
N LEU A 67 -1.72 2.75 -35.85
CA LEU A 67 -0.61 2.75 -34.90
C LEU A 67 0.45 1.75 -35.36
N LEU A 68 1.68 2.22 -35.55
CA LEU A 68 2.85 1.37 -35.78
C LEU A 68 3.33 0.76 -34.46
N PRO A 69 3.89 -0.45 -34.47
CA PRO A 69 4.52 -1.08 -33.31
C PRO A 69 5.70 -0.31 -32.67
N GLY A 70 6.27 0.67 -33.37
CA GLY A 70 7.32 1.57 -32.89
C GLY A 70 7.72 2.57 -33.97
N ILE A 71 8.52 3.57 -33.64
CA ILE A 71 8.90 4.67 -34.55
C ILE A 71 9.63 4.16 -35.80
N VAL A 72 10.54 3.19 -35.64
CA VAL A 72 11.39 2.68 -36.72
C VAL A 72 11.12 1.20 -37.00
N GLY A 73 11.16 0.82 -38.29
CA GLY A 73 11.21 -0.58 -38.74
C GLY A 73 9.88 -1.23 -39.15
N PHE A 74 8.74 -0.54 -39.01
CA PHE A 74 7.41 -1.13 -39.24
C PHE A 74 6.63 -0.54 -40.43
N ALA A 75 7.19 0.46 -41.12
CA ALA A 75 6.61 1.08 -42.31
C ALA A 75 7.64 1.13 -43.46
N GLU A 76 7.28 0.57 -44.60
CA GLU A 76 7.96 0.68 -45.90
C GLU A 76 7.10 1.52 -46.87
N LYS A 77 7.59 1.80 -48.08
CA LYS A 77 6.86 2.61 -49.09
C LYS A 77 5.47 2.06 -49.47
N THR A 78 5.29 0.74 -49.43
CA THR A 78 4.06 0.05 -49.87
C THR A 78 3.62 -1.08 -48.94
N ARG A 79 4.26 -1.22 -47.77
CA ARG A 79 4.03 -2.31 -46.82
C ARG A 79 4.14 -1.80 -45.39
N TRP A 80 3.27 -2.30 -44.52
CA TRP A 80 3.30 -2.01 -43.09
C TRP A 80 3.17 -3.31 -42.30
N ARG A 81 3.74 -3.35 -41.09
CA ARG A 81 3.62 -4.47 -40.15
C ARG A 81 2.98 -3.98 -38.86
N PHE A 82 1.95 -4.69 -38.42
CA PHE A 82 1.17 -4.36 -37.23
C PHE A 82 1.16 -5.53 -36.25
N ASN A 83 0.90 -5.21 -34.98
CA ASN A 83 0.68 -6.17 -33.91
C ASN A 83 -0.71 -5.92 -33.30
N PRO A 84 -1.70 -6.81 -33.54
CA PRO A 84 -3.06 -6.70 -33.01
C PRO A 84 -3.16 -6.52 -31.49
N SER A 85 -2.15 -6.92 -30.71
CA SER A 85 -2.20 -6.85 -29.25
C SER A 85 -1.88 -5.47 -28.66
N TYR A 86 -1.36 -4.54 -29.47
CA TYR A 86 -0.72 -3.32 -29.00
C TYR A 86 -1.69 -2.21 -28.57
N LEU A 87 -2.88 -2.14 -29.17
CA LEU A 87 -3.89 -1.14 -28.84
C LEU A 87 -5.17 -1.80 -28.29
N PRO A 88 -5.33 -1.90 -26.97
CA PRO A 88 -6.55 -2.45 -26.36
C PRO A 88 -7.78 -1.61 -26.76
N PRO A 89 -8.94 -2.23 -27.13
CA PRO A 89 -10.12 -1.48 -27.58
C PRO A 89 -10.61 -0.43 -26.57
N GLN A 90 -10.54 -0.73 -25.28
CA GLN A 90 -10.89 0.20 -24.20
C GLN A 90 -9.94 1.41 -24.14
N LEU A 91 -8.65 1.26 -24.47
CA LEU A 91 -7.71 2.38 -24.56
C LEU A 91 -7.96 3.21 -25.84
N ALA A 92 -8.25 2.55 -26.97
CA ALA A 92 -8.67 3.23 -28.19
C ALA A 92 -9.93 4.08 -27.98
N GLN A 93 -10.95 3.54 -27.31
CA GLN A 93 -12.14 4.28 -26.88
C GLN A 93 -11.79 5.40 -25.90
N TYR A 94 -10.86 5.19 -24.95
CA TYR A 94 -10.45 6.25 -24.03
C TYR A 94 -9.88 7.46 -24.77
N PHE A 95 -8.99 7.24 -25.74
CA PHE A 95 -8.27 8.33 -26.42
C PHE A 95 -9.13 9.12 -27.41
N THR A 96 -10.30 8.64 -27.85
CA THR A 96 -11.18 9.41 -28.75
C THR A 96 -11.54 10.80 -28.18
N ARG A 97 -11.48 10.98 -26.85
CA ARG A 97 -11.66 12.28 -26.18
C ARG A 97 -10.64 13.35 -26.58
N PHE A 98 -9.50 12.96 -27.15
CA PHE A 98 -8.45 13.86 -27.63
C PHE A 98 -8.55 14.16 -29.14
N GLY A 99 -9.61 13.73 -29.81
CA GLY A 99 -9.85 14.01 -31.23
C GLY A 99 -9.01 13.16 -32.17
N ALA A 100 -8.63 13.73 -33.33
CA ALA A 100 -7.79 13.04 -34.31
C ALA A 100 -6.34 12.86 -33.79
N PRO A 101 -5.65 11.76 -34.14
CA PRO A 101 -6.09 10.64 -34.97
C PRO A 101 -6.90 9.56 -34.22
N TRP A 102 -7.13 9.71 -32.92
CA TRP A 102 -7.68 8.67 -32.04
C TRP A 102 -9.09 8.19 -32.38
N THR A 103 -9.93 9.10 -32.89
CA THR A 103 -11.26 8.75 -33.43
C THR A 103 -11.17 7.76 -34.59
N THR A 104 -10.26 7.98 -35.54
CA THR A 104 -10.00 7.07 -36.66
C THR A 104 -9.32 5.78 -36.19
N LEU A 105 -8.32 5.89 -35.29
CA LEU A 105 -7.59 4.75 -34.74
C LEU A 105 -8.49 3.73 -34.03
N ARG A 106 -9.58 4.16 -33.38
CA ARG A 106 -10.55 3.22 -32.80
C ARG A 106 -11.15 2.30 -33.85
N GLU A 107 -11.62 2.87 -34.96
CA GLU A 107 -12.30 2.11 -36.00
C GLU A 107 -11.32 1.26 -36.81
N THR A 108 -10.13 1.78 -37.14
CA THR A 108 -9.11 1.01 -37.85
C THR A 108 -8.48 -0.09 -36.99
N ASN A 109 -8.37 0.10 -35.67
CA ASN A 109 -8.00 -0.97 -34.75
C ASN A 109 -9.07 -2.07 -34.72
N MET A 110 -10.37 -1.72 -34.70
CA MET A 110 -11.42 -2.73 -34.80
C MET A 110 -11.38 -3.49 -36.14
N ARG A 111 -11.04 -2.82 -37.25
CA ARG A 111 -10.75 -3.47 -38.53
C ARG A 111 -9.55 -4.43 -38.44
N LEU A 112 -8.43 -4.01 -37.86
CA LEU A 112 -7.25 -4.86 -37.63
C LEU A 112 -7.63 -6.15 -36.87
N LEU A 113 -8.33 -6.02 -35.74
CA LEU A 113 -8.74 -7.17 -34.91
C LEU A 113 -9.70 -8.12 -35.64
N MET A 114 -10.66 -7.57 -36.39
CA MET A 114 -11.71 -8.37 -37.05
C MET A 114 -11.25 -9.00 -38.37
N GLU A 115 -10.53 -8.25 -39.20
CA GLU A 115 -10.16 -8.66 -40.56
C GLU A 115 -9.00 -9.66 -40.56
N THR A 116 -8.09 -9.59 -39.58
CA THR A 116 -6.84 -10.40 -39.58
C THR A 116 -6.93 -11.75 -38.88
N ALA A 117 -8.09 -12.09 -38.30
CA ALA A 117 -8.33 -13.36 -37.61
C ALA A 117 -9.23 -14.33 -38.42
N PRO A 118 -8.86 -14.77 -39.65
CA PRO A 118 -9.75 -15.49 -40.57
C PRO A 118 -10.38 -16.75 -39.97
N LYS A 119 -9.64 -17.48 -39.13
CA LYS A 119 -10.11 -18.67 -38.39
C LYS A 119 -10.51 -18.39 -36.93
N GLY A 120 -10.66 -17.12 -36.57
CA GLY A 120 -10.97 -16.68 -35.20
C GLY A 120 -9.81 -16.72 -34.21
N PHE A 121 -8.58 -16.81 -34.73
CA PHE A 121 -7.35 -16.65 -33.97
C PHE A 121 -6.64 -15.38 -34.44
N SER A 122 -6.28 -14.49 -33.53
CA SER A 122 -5.58 -13.24 -33.87
C SER A 122 -4.08 -13.50 -34.06
N PRO A 123 -3.40 -12.90 -35.04
CA PRO A 123 -1.96 -13.06 -35.20
C PRO A 123 -1.16 -12.20 -34.22
N ASP A 124 0.02 -12.69 -33.84
CA ASP A 124 1.04 -11.92 -33.13
C ASP A 124 1.48 -10.73 -34.00
N TRP A 125 1.72 -10.99 -35.29
CA TRP A 125 2.13 -9.99 -36.26
C TRP A 125 1.42 -10.20 -37.60
N VAL A 126 1.01 -9.11 -38.25
CA VAL A 126 0.35 -9.15 -39.56
C VAL A 126 0.83 -8.02 -40.46
N ARG A 127 0.99 -8.31 -41.75
CA ARG A 127 1.41 -7.34 -42.76
C ARG A 127 0.21 -6.82 -43.55
N TYR A 128 0.24 -5.54 -43.89
CA TYR A 128 -0.65 -4.93 -44.88
C TYR A 128 0.19 -4.49 -46.08
N GLU A 129 -0.25 -4.78 -47.30
CA GLU A 129 0.37 -4.27 -48.53
C GLU A 129 -0.60 -3.35 -49.25
N LYS A 130 -0.08 -2.20 -49.71
CA LYS A 130 -0.83 -1.21 -50.49
C LYS A 130 -1.50 -1.90 -51.68
N ASP A 131 -2.75 -1.56 -51.92
CA ASP A 131 -3.57 -2.06 -53.04
C ASP A 131 -3.83 -3.59 -53.03
N LYS A 132 -3.34 -4.33 -52.01
CA LYS A 132 -3.58 -5.79 -51.83
C LYS A 132 -4.26 -6.16 -50.51
N GLY A 133 -4.17 -5.31 -49.48
CA GLY A 133 -4.75 -5.56 -48.17
C GLY A 133 -3.91 -6.45 -47.24
N TRP A 134 -4.60 -7.10 -46.29
CA TRP A 134 -3.99 -7.97 -45.27
C TRP A 134 -3.33 -9.21 -45.87
N GLN A 135 -2.09 -9.47 -45.50
CA GLN A 135 -1.34 -10.66 -45.93
C GLN A 135 -1.62 -11.82 -44.97
N LEU A 136 -2.66 -12.61 -45.30
CA LEU A 136 -3.18 -13.71 -44.47
C LEU A 136 -2.86 -15.12 -45.02
N LYS A 137 -1.90 -15.23 -45.95
CA LYS A 137 -1.37 -16.53 -46.39
C LYS A 137 -0.49 -17.13 -45.28
N PRO A 138 -0.39 -18.46 -45.16
CA PRO A 138 0.48 -19.10 -44.17
C PRO A 138 1.92 -18.57 -44.25
N GLU A 139 2.43 -18.07 -43.13
CA GLU A 139 3.79 -17.57 -42.95
C GLU A 139 4.23 -17.88 -41.52
N LYS A 140 5.54 -18.13 -41.28
CA LYS A 140 6.10 -18.48 -39.96
C LYS A 140 5.74 -17.47 -38.84
N THR A 141 5.46 -16.21 -39.19
CA THR A 141 5.11 -15.13 -38.26
C THR A 141 3.60 -14.95 -38.05
N LEU A 142 2.75 -15.57 -38.88
CA LEU A 142 1.30 -15.43 -38.83
C LEU A 142 0.68 -16.48 -37.88
N VAL A 143 1.10 -16.43 -36.62
CA VAL A 143 0.69 -17.34 -35.54
C VAL A 143 0.04 -16.57 -34.40
N SER A 144 -0.90 -17.19 -33.69
CA SER A 144 -1.46 -16.70 -32.42
C SER A 144 -0.65 -17.32 -31.28
N SER A 145 0.14 -16.53 -30.56
CA SER A 145 0.94 -17.00 -29.43
C SER A 145 1.13 -15.88 -28.38
N TYR A 146 2.37 -15.60 -27.96
CA TYR A 146 2.70 -14.71 -26.83
C TYR A 146 2.35 -13.23 -27.05
N ASP A 147 2.18 -12.74 -28.28
CA ASP A 147 1.63 -11.39 -28.47
C ASP A 147 0.10 -11.45 -28.45
N ALA A 148 -0.47 -12.29 -29.33
CA ALA A 148 -1.89 -12.38 -29.60
C ALA A 148 -2.74 -12.83 -28.42
N ILE A 149 -2.18 -13.56 -27.44
CA ILE A 149 -2.93 -13.96 -26.24
C ILE A 149 -3.55 -12.75 -25.51
N ARG A 150 -2.88 -11.59 -25.59
CA ARG A 150 -3.36 -10.33 -25.03
C ARG A 150 -4.60 -9.78 -25.75
N VAL A 151 -4.84 -10.13 -27.02
CA VAL A 151 -6.04 -9.69 -27.78
C VAL A 151 -7.32 -10.23 -27.15
N TYR A 152 -7.33 -11.52 -26.78
CA TYR A 152 -8.47 -12.16 -26.11
C TYR A 152 -8.70 -11.56 -24.71
N LEU A 153 -7.61 -11.31 -23.98
CA LEU A 153 -7.61 -10.62 -22.69
C LEU A 153 -8.27 -9.24 -22.79
N TRP A 154 -7.83 -8.40 -23.74
CA TRP A 154 -8.43 -7.08 -23.96
C TRP A 154 -9.90 -7.16 -24.39
N ALA A 155 -10.24 -8.06 -25.31
CA ALA A 155 -11.63 -8.27 -25.77
C ALA A 155 -12.56 -8.69 -24.62
N GLY A 156 -12.08 -9.55 -23.70
CA GLY A 156 -12.81 -9.95 -22.51
C GLY A 156 -13.05 -8.80 -21.52
N MET A 157 -12.02 -7.97 -21.32
CA MET A 157 -12.07 -6.81 -20.41
C MET A 157 -12.90 -5.62 -20.89
N MET A 158 -13.31 -5.57 -22.16
CA MET A 158 -14.20 -4.52 -22.68
C MET A 158 -15.49 -4.42 -21.85
N HIS A 159 -16.06 -3.23 -21.74
CA HIS A 159 -17.34 -3.03 -21.07
C HIS A 159 -18.48 -3.64 -21.91
N ASP A 160 -19.46 -4.31 -21.29
CA ASP A 160 -20.53 -5.02 -22.03
C ASP A 160 -21.45 -4.08 -22.83
N GLY A 161 -21.57 -2.83 -22.38
CA GLY A 161 -22.23 -1.75 -23.13
C GLY A 161 -21.44 -1.18 -24.31
N ASP A 162 -20.24 -1.68 -24.64
CA ASP A 162 -19.55 -1.31 -25.88
C ASP A 162 -20.05 -2.19 -27.05
N PRO A 163 -20.69 -1.62 -28.09
CA PRO A 163 -21.26 -2.39 -29.20
C PRO A 163 -20.21 -3.15 -30.03
N GLN A 164 -18.93 -2.80 -29.94
CA GLN A 164 -17.85 -3.52 -30.61
C GLN A 164 -17.52 -4.85 -29.89
N LYS A 165 -17.77 -4.97 -28.57
CA LYS A 165 -17.41 -6.17 -27.77
C LYS A 165 -18.06 -7.45 -28.30
N ALA A 166 -19.38 -7.45 -28.50
CA ALA A 166 -20.12 -8.65 -28.91
C ALA A 166 -19.65 -9.19 -30.28
N ARG A 167 -19.36 -8.30 -31.23
CA ARG A 167 -18.82 -8.65 -32.55
C ARG A 167 -17.42 -9.25 -32.45
N LEU A 168 -16.55 -8.67 -31.62
CA LEU A 168 -15.19 -9.15 -31.41
C LEU A 168 -15.15 -10.50 -30.68
N LEU A 169 -15.94 -10.70 -29.63
CA LEU A 169 -16.07 -11.99 -28.95
C LEU A 169 -16.60 -13.08 -29.89
N THR A 170 -17.56 -12.75 -30.76
CA THR A 170 -18.07 -13.69 -31.78
C THR A 170 -16.97 -14.09 -32.76
N ARG A 171 -16.16 -13.12 -33.23
CA ARG A 171 -15.04 -13.37 -34.15
C ARG A 171 -13.96 -14.27 -33.54
N LEU A 172 -13.62 -14.04 -32.27
CA LEU A 172 -12.55 -14.75 -31.56
C LEU A 172 -13.00 -16.03 -30.84
N LYS A 173 -14.30 -16.37 -30.92
CA LYS A 173 -14.91 -17.55 -30.27
C LYS A 173 -14.13 -18.88 -30.41
N PRO A 174 -13.46 -19.20 -31.55
CA PRO A 174 -12.68 -20.44 -31.68
C PRO A 174 -11.61 -20.65 -30.60
N MET A 175 -10.99 -19.59 -30.07
CA MET A 175 -10.05 -19.70 -28.94
C MET A 175 -10.75 -20.18 -27.66
N ALA A 176 -11.94 -19.66 -27.36
CA ALA A 176 -12.74 -20.10 -26.22
C ALA A 176 -13.21 -21.55 -26.40
N THR A 177 -13.67 -21.91 -27.60
CA THR A 177 -14.09 -23.28 -27.92
C THR A 177 -12.95 -24.29 -27.76
N LEU A 178 -11.75 -23.97 -28.27
CA LEU A 178 -10.58 -24.84 -28.16
C LEU A 178 -10.12 -24.99 -26.71
N THR A 179 -10.03 -23.89 -25.96
CA THR A 179 -9.66 -23.89 -24.53
C THR A 179 -10.66 -24.69 -23.70
N THR A 180 -11.97 -24.54 -23.97
CA THR A 180 -13.03 -25.29 -23.29
C THR A 180 -12.93 -26.79 -23.58
N LYS A 181 -12.66 -27.16 -24.85
CA LYS A 181 -12.54 -28.56 -25.26
C LYS A 181 -11.32 -29.25 -24.64
N ASN A 182 -10.19 -28.56 -24.60
CA ASN A 182 -8.91 -29.15 -24.18
C ASN A 182 -8.62 -28.98 -22.68
N GLY A 183 -9.39 -28.15 -21.96
CA GLY A 183 -9.12 -27.76 -20.57
C GLY A 183 -7.94 -26.78 -20.40
N VAL A 184 -7.21 -26.46 -21.48
CA VAL A 184 -6.02 -25.61 -21.49
C VAL A 184 -5.96 -24.81 -22.81
N PRO A 185 -5.52 -23.53 -22.81
CA PRO A 185 -5.26 -22.80 -24.03
C PRO A 185 -4.05 -23.37 -24.78
N PRO A 186 -4.01 -23.29 -26.12
CA PRO A 186 -2.84 -23.69 -26.90
C PRO A 186 -1.67 -22.70 -26.72
N GLU A 187 -0.43 -23.17 -26.89
CA GLU A 187 0.75 -22.30 -26.93
C GLU A 187 0.81 -21.51 -28.25
N LYS A 188 0.51 -22.19 -29.37
CA LYS A 188 0.57 -21.62 -30.72
C LYS A 188 -0.62 -22.08 -31.56
N VAL A 189 -1.19 -21.18 -32.35
CA VAL A 189 -2.17 -21.53 -33.39
C VAL A 189 -1.78 -20.89 -34.72
N ASP A 190 -1.69 -21.67 -35.79
CA ASP A 190 -1.55 -21.13 -37.15
C ASP A 190 -2.84 -20.40 -37.53
N VAL A 191 -2.74 -19.10 -37.85
CA VAL A 191 -3.92 -18.22 -37.99
C VAL A 191 -4.71 -18.49 -39.27
N ALA A 192 -4.04 -18.97 -40.32
CA ALA A 192 -4.66 -19.25 -41.62
C ALA A 192 -5.46 -20.56 -41.64
N SER A 193 -4.95 -21.59 -40.95
CA SER A 193 -5.55 -22.94 -40.88
C SER A 193 -6.40 -23.16 -39.61
N GLY A 194 -6.06 -22.50 -38.50
CA GLY A 194 -6.60 -22.78 -37.17
C GLY A 194 -5.94 -23.96 -36.46
N LYS A 195 -4.83 -24.50 -36.98
CA LYS A 195 -4.12 -25.65 -36.38
C LYS A 195 -3.36 -25.23 -35.12
N ALA A 196 -3.82 -25.72 -33.98
CA ALA A 196 -3.22 -25.50 -32.67
C ALA A 196 -2.08 -26.49 -32.35
N GLN A 197 -1.11 -26.05 -31.55
CA GLN A 197 0.08 -26.82 -31.13
C GLN A 197 0.53 -26.36 -29.73
N GLY A 198 0.94 -27.33 -28.89
CA GLY A 198 1.45 -27.10 -27.54
C GLY A 198 0.40 -26.59 -26.54
N ASP A 199 0.69 -26.70 -25.25
CA ASP A 199 -0.13 -26.15 -24.18
C ASP A 199 0.47 -24.82 -23.70
N GLY A 200 -0.35 -23.77 -23.65
CA GLY A 200 0.10 -22.43 -23.28
C GLY A 200 0.47 -22.33 -21.79
N PRO A 201 1.43 -21.47 -21.42
CA PRO A 201 1.84 -21.29 -20.01
C PRO A 201 0.68 -20.75 -19.15
N VAL A 202 0.84 -20.75 -17.83
CA VAL A 202 -0.21 -20.31 -16.88
C VAL A 202 -0.76 -18.91 -17.18
N GLY A 203 0.08 -17.99 -17.66
CA GLY A 203 -0.34 -16.65 -18.06
C GLY A 203 -1.39 -16.64 -19.18
N PHE A 204 -1.41 -17.66 -20.06
CA PHE A 204 -2.43 -17.79 -21.10
C PHE A 204 -3.78 -18.16 -20.47
N SER A 205 -3.81 -19.06 -19.48
CA SER A 205 -5.03 -19.39 -18.73
C SER A 205 -5.57 -18.16 -18.00
N ALA A 206 -4.71 -17.37 -17.36
CA ALA A 206 -5.11 -16.12 -16.73
C ALA A 206 -5.67 -15.11 -17.75
N SER A 207 -5.02 -14.99 -18.92
CA SER A 207 -5.43 -14.09 -20.01
C SER A 207 -6.83 -14.40 -20.55
N LEU A 208 -7.28 -15.65 -20.44
CA LEU A 208 -8.61 -16.06 -20.88
C LEU A 208 -9.70 -15.94 -19.79
N LEU A 209 -9.36 -15.62 -18.54
CA LEU A 209 -10.37 -15.45 -17.47
C LEU A 209 -11.43 -14.37 -17.81
N PRO A 210 -11.08 -13.18 -18.34
CA PRO A 210 -12.08 -12.19 -18.77
C PRO A 210 -12.78 -12.56 -20.09
N PHE A 211 -12.16 -13.42 -20.89
CA PHE A 211 -12.62 -13.77 -22.24
C PHE A 211 -13.65 -14.91 -22.23
N LEU A 212 -13.47 -15.91 -21.37
CA LEU A 212 -14.34 -17.09 -21.27
C LEU A 212 -15.70 -16.73 -20.67
N GLN A 213 -16.74 -16.79 -21.50
CA GLN A 213 -18.13 -16.53 -21.09
C GLN A 213 -18.80 -17.76 -20.44
N ASN A 214 -18.26 -18.96 -20.66
CA ASN A 214 -18.72 -20.19 -20.00
C ASN A 214 -18.07 -20.29 -18.60
N ARG A 215 -18.89 -20.49 -17.56
CA ARG A 215 -18.45 -20.47 -16.16
C ARG A 215 -17.57 -21.65 -15.77
N ASP A 216 -17.84 -22.85 -16.30
CA ASP A 216 -17.06 -24.05 -15.98
C ASP A 216 -15.68 -23.97 -16.62
N ALA A 217 -15.60 -23.57 -17.90
CA ALA A 217 -14.33 -23.30 -18.59
C ALA A 217 -13.52 -22.22 -17.88
N GLN A 218 -14.18 -21.14 -17.42
CA GLN A 218 -13.54 -20.08 -16.62
C GLN A 218 -13.04 -20.63 -15.27
N ALA A 219 -13.79 -21.52 -14.62
CA ALA A 219 -13.39 -22.16 -13.36
C ALA A 219 -12.18 -23.09 -13.54
N VAL A 220 -12.13 -23.90 -14.61
CA VAL A 220 -10.97 -24.73 -14.96
C VAL A 220 -9.72 -23.87 -15.17
N GLN A 221 -9.83 -22.76 -15.90
CA GLN A 221 -8.69 -21.85 -16.06
C GLN A 221 -8.30 -21.17 -14.74
N ARG A 222 -9.27 -20.80 -13.90
CA ARG A 222 -9.02 -20.19 -12.59
C ARG A 222 -8.27 -21.15 -11.66
N GLN A 223 -8.66 -22.43 -11.65
CA GLN A 223 -7.99 -23.48 -10.91
C GLN A 223 -6.54 -23.65 -11.39
N ARG A 224 -6.32 -23.79 -12.70
CA ARG A 224 -4.96 -23.88 -13.27
C ARG A 224 -4.07 -22.68 -12.89
N VAL A 225 -4.63 -21.46 -12.83
CA VAL A 225 -3.90 -20.25 -12.41
C VAL A 225 -3.59 -20.24 -10.91
N ALA A 226 -4.47 -20.78 -10.06
CA ALA A 226 -4.21 -20.92 -8.63
C ALA A 226 -3.12 -21.96 -8.35
N ASP A 227 -3.22 -23.14 -8.97
CA ASP A 227 -2.30 -24.27 -8.73
C ASP A 227 -0.90 -24.05 -9.32
N ASN A 228 -0.78 -23.20 -10.35
CA ASN A 228 0.47 -22.95 -11.07
C ASN A 228 0.85 -21.47 -11.05
N PHE A 229 0.54 -20.76 -9.96
CA PHE A 229 0.77 -19.31 -9.86
C PHE A 229 2.25 -18.95 -10.17
N PRO A 230 2.51 -17.97 -11.05
CA PRO A 230 3.86 -17.71 -11.55
C PRO A 230 4.85 -17.28 -10.46
N GLY A 231 6.04 -17.89 -10.47
CA GLY A 231 7.17 -17.55 -9.60
C GLY A 231 7.88 -16.25 -9.98
N SER A 232 8.96 -15.94 -9.26
CA SER A 232 9.77 -14.71 -9.44
C SER A 232 10.60 -14.69 -10.73
N ASP A 233 10.81 -15.83 -11.38
CA ASP A 233 11.47 -16.02 -12.67
C ASP A 233 10.52 -15.87 -13.87
N ALA A 234 9.21 -15.95 -13.64
CA ALA A 234 8.20 -16.06 -14.68
C ALA A 234 7.56 -14.72 -15.11
N TYR A 235 8.35 -13.65 -15.24
CA TYR A 235 7.90 -12.26 -15.52
C TYR A 235 6.70 -12.16 -16.48
N TYR A 236 6.81 -12.77 -17.67
CA TYR A 236 5.78 -12.66 -18.70
C TYR A 236 4.44 -13.27 -18.24
N SER A 237 4.46 -14.48 -17.66
CA SER A 237 3.25 -15.09 -17.10
C SER A 237 2.71 -14.30 -15.91
N TYR A 238 3.59 -13.72 -15.09
CA TYR A 238 3.21 -12.90 -13.94
C TYR A 238 2.43 -11.65 -14.36
N VAL A 239 2.89 -10.92 -15.38
CA VAL A 239 2.19 -9.74 -15.91
C VAL A 239 0.82 -10.12 -16.49
N LEU A 240 0.71 -11.22 -17.26
CA LEU A 240 -0.58 -11.70 -17.73
C LEU A 240 -1.53 -12.08 -16.59
N THR A 241 -1.02 -12.68 -15.51
CA THR A 241 -1.81 -13.02 -14.32
C THR A 241 -2.30 -11.77 -13.57
N LEU A 242 -1.46 -10.74 -13.41
CA LEU A 242 -1.86 -9.45 -12.82
C LEU A 242 -3.05 -8.81 -13.57
N PHE A 243 -3.06 -8.86 -14.89
CA PHE A 243 -4.20 -8.40 -15.68
C PHE A 243 -5.40 -9.36 -15.58
N GLY A 244 -5.22 -10.62 -15.97
CA GLY A 244 -6.31 -11.58 -16.14
C GLY A 244 -6.99 -11.99 -14.84
N GLN A 245 -6.19 -12.43 -13.86
CA GLN A 245 -6.70 -12.80 -12.53
C GLN A 245 -7.05 -11.56 -11.70
N GLY A 246 -6.33 -10.44 -11.86
CA GLY A 246 -6.71 -9.17 -11.23
C GLY A 246 -8.07 -8.67 -11.69
N TRP A 247 -8.42 -8.84 -12.98
CA TRP A 247 -9.76 -8.57 -13.47
C TRP A 247 -10.77 -9.58 -12.92
N ASP A 248 -10.49 -10.88 -12.93
CA ASP A 248 -11.39 -11.90 -12.34
C ASP A 248 -11.72 -11.61 -10.86
N GLN A 249 -10.71 -11.22 -10.08
CA GLN A 249 -10.82 -10.77 -8.67
C GLN A 249 -11.34 -9.33 -8.48
N HIS A 250 -11.88 -8.69 -9.53
CA HIS A 250 -12.47 -7.35 -9.47
C HIS A 250 -11.55 -6.20 -9.03
N ARG A 251 -10.21 -6.37 -9.07
CA ARG A 251 -9.24 -5.32 -8.67
C ARG A 251 -9.39 -4.03 -9.51
N PHE A 252 -9.83 -4.15 -10.76
CA PHE A 252 -10.18 -3.02 -11.63
C PHE A 252 -11.21 -3.40 -12.70
N ARG A 253 -11.92 -2.39 -13.22
CA ARG A 253 -12.83 -2.47 -14.39
C ARG A 253 -12.60 -1.27 -15.31
N PHE A 254 -13.14 -1.33 -16.53
CA PHE A 254 -13.21 -0.19 -17.45
C PHE A 254 -14.65 0.29 -17.59
N THR A 255 -14.86 1.60 -17.69
CA THR A 255 -16.15 2.16 -18.14
C THR A 255 -16.34 1.95 -19.64
N ALA A 256 -17.56 2.14 -20.14
CA ALA A 256 -17.85 2.26 -21.58
C ALA A 256 -17.06 3.38 -22.30
N LYS A 257 -16.43 4.32 -21.56
CA LYS A 257 -15.56 5.39 -22.10
C LYS A 257 -14.07 5.07 -21.96
N GLY A 258 -13.70 3.83 -21.64
CA GLY A 258 -12.31 3.39 -21.47
C GLY A 258 -11.62 3.88 -20.19
N GLU A 259 -12.35 4.51 -19.27
CA GLU A 259 -11.81 5.01 -18.01
C GLU A 259 -11.65 3.89 -16.98
N LEU A 260 -10.61 3.96 -16.16
CA LEU A 260 -10.38 3.09 -15.02
C LEU A 260 -11.45 3.30 -13.94
N LEU A 261 -12.08 2.19 -13.56
CA LEU A 261 -12.83 2.01 -12.33
C LEU A 261 -11.98 1.13 -11.40
N PRO A 262 -11.16 1.73 -10.52
CA PRO A 262 -10.33 0.95 -9.61
C PRO A 262 -11.14 0.49 -8.40
N ASP A 263 -10.89 -0.73 -7.90
CA ASP A 263 -11.33 -1.08 -6.54
C ASP A 263 -10.19 -0.84 -5.55
N TRP A 264 -10.21 0.33 -4.94
CA TRP A 264 -9.29 0.72 -3.87
C TRP A 264 -9.65 0.14 -2.49
N GLY A 265 -10.63 -0.77 -2.42
CA GLY A 265 -11.16 -1.31 -1.18
C GLY A 265 -11.90 -0.28 -0.32
N PRO A 266 -12.39 -0.69 0.87
CA PRO A 266 -13.19 0.18 1.73
C PRO A 266 -12.40 1.35 2.35
N GLY A 267 -11.07 1.25 2.49
CA GLY A 267 -10.23 2.28 3.11
C GLY A 267 -10.24 3.62 2.37
N MET A 268 -10.02 3.63 1.05
CA MET A 268 -10.00 4.89 0.27
C MET A 268 -11.38 5.48 -0.02
N ARG A 269 -12.48 4.72 0.12
CA ARG A 269 -13.83 5.27 -0.07
C ARG A 269 -14.14 6.36 0.98
N LYS A 270 -13.59 6.24 2.20
CA LYS A 270 -13.69 7.28 3.24
C LYS A 270 -13.02 8.60 2.86
N PHE A 271 -11.86 8.55 2.18
CA PHE A 271 -11.19 9.77 1.69
C PHE A 271 -12.03 10.54 0.65
N LYS A 272 -12.77 9.83 -0.22
CA LYS A 272 -13.71 10.47 -1.17
C LYS A 272 -14.95 11.05 -0.50
N LEU A 273 -15.53 10.40 0.51
CA LEU A 273 -16.69 10.95 1.24
C LEU A 273 -16.32 12.17 2.11
N SER A 274 -15.17 12.14 2.81
CA SER A 274 -14.72 13.28 3.63
C SER A 274 -14.48 14.55 2.79
N LEU A 275 -14.00 14.41 1.54
CA LEU A 275 -13.76 15.55 0.66
C LEU A 275 -15.06 16.16 0.09
N ILE A 276 -16.18 15.42 0.08
CA ILE A 276 -17.49 15.92 -0.36
C ILE A 276 -18.22 16.64 0.79
N HIS A 277 -18.03 16.20 2.03
CA HIS A 277 -18.60 16.88 3.21
C HIS A 277 -17.87 18.18 3.63
N LEU A 278 -16.69 18.47 3.06
CA LEU A 278 -15.91 19.67 3.42
C LEU A 278 -16.16 20.90 2.53
N ILE A 279 -17.10 20.84 1.58
CA ILE A 279 -17.33 21.91 0.58
C ILE A 279 -18.77 22.50 0.61
N LEU A 280 -19.70 21.92 1.38
CA LEU A 280 -21.07 22.46 1.52
C LEU A 280 -21.58 22.39 2.98
N PRO A 281 -21.64 23.53 3.70
CA PRO A 281 -22.36 23.61 4.96
C PRO A 281 -23.86 23.88 4.72
N GLY A 282 -24.71 22.89 4.99
CA GLY A 282 -26.16 23.04 5.09
C GLY A 282 -26.97 22.54 3.89
N GLY A 283 -28.00 21.73 4.15
CA GLY A 283 -28.93 21.24 3.13
C GLY A 283 -29.41 19.79 3.32
N GLY A 284 -29.92 19.45 4.50
CA GLY A 284 -30.59 18.16 4.73
C GLY A 284 -32.08 18.21 4.31
N ASN A 285 -32.57 17.09 3.77
CA ASN A 285 -33.98 16.75 3.51
C ASN A 285 -34.78 17.64 2.53
N ALA A 286 -35.02 17.11 1.31
CA ALA A 286 -36.34 16.64 0.87
C ALA A 286 -36.46 16.64 -0.67
N LEU A 287 -36.70 15.47 -1.28
CA LEU A 287 -37.22 15.36 -2.64
C LEU A 287 -38.30 14.26 -2.68
N SER A 288 -39.53 14.67 -2.42
CA SER A 288 -40.74 13.86 -2.61
C SER A 288 -41.92 14.78 -2.90
N GLY A 289 -42.54 14.64 -4.08
CA GLY A 289 -43.82 15.27 -4.41
C GLY A 289 -43.76 16.43 -5.43
N LEU A 290 -44.28 16.14 -6.63
CA LEU A 290 -45.39 16.83 -7.31
C LEU A 290 -45.41 18.38 -7.26
N ARG A 291 -45.24 19.06 -8.41
CA ARG A 291 -46.27 19.42 -9.42
C ARG A 291 -47.16 20.62 -9.04
N ASP A 292 -47.22 21.54 -10.01
CA ASP A 292 -48.31 22.47 -10.34
C ASP A 292 -48.54 23.77 -9.51
N ALA A 293 -48.53 24.87 -10.27
CA ALA A 293 -49.41 26.05 -10.22
C ALA A 293 -49.26 27.17 -9.14
N ALA A 294 -49.03 28.38 -9.68
CA ALA A 294 -49.76 29.64 -9.46
C ALA A 294 -49.55 30.53 -8.20
N ASP A 295 -49.12 31.76 -8.51
CA ASP A 295 -49.62 33.08 -8.05
C ASP A 295 -49.46 33.67 -6.61
N CYS A 296 -49.18 34.98 -6.65
CA CYS A 296 -49.59 36.06 -5.73
C CYS A 296 -49.20 36.06 -4.22
N ARG A 297 -48.11 36.79 -3.91
CA ARG A 297 -48.07 38.13 -3.25
C ARG A 297 -49.21 38.57 -2.27
N PRO A 298 -48.94 39.46 -1.28
CA PRO A 298 -48.49 39.10 0.07
C PRO A 298 -49.22 39.89 1.21
N ASP A 299 -48.64 39.86 2.42
CA ASP A 299 -48.51 40.98 3.38
C ASP A 299 -49.30 40.91 4.73
N LYS A 300 -48.67 41.51 5.76
CA LYS A 300 -49.17 41.97 7.08
C LYS A 300 -49.49 40.90 8.16
N THR A 301 -49.05 41.01 9.42
CA THR A 301 -48.19 42.03 10.08
C THR A 301 -47.64 41.59 11.46
N LEU A 302 -46.67 42.35 12.00
CA LEU A 302 -46.41 42.60 13.45
C LEU A 302 -45.77 41.46 14.31
N LYS A 303 -45.07 41.71 15.44
CA LYS A 303 -44.63 42.97 16.10
C LYS A 303 -43.29 42.86 16.89
N CYS A 304 -42.18 43.28 16.26
CA CYS A 304 -41.16 44.21 16.78
C CYS A 304 -40.70 44.19 18.27
N ARG A 305 -39.39 44.00 18.53
CA ARG A 305 -38.53 44.70 19.55
C ARG A 305 -37.06 44.24 19.39
N HIS A 306 -36.11 45.06 18.93
CA HIS A 306 -35.38 46.20 19.55
C HIS A 306 -34.20 45.82 20.48
N ARG A 307 -32.97 46.11 19.98
CA ARG A 307 -31.70 46.41 20.71
C ARG A 307 -31.12 45.31 21.64
N ALA A 308 -29.83 45.26 21.96
CA ALA A 308 -28.57 45.71 21.33
C ALA A 308 -27.39 45.15 22.19
N VAL A 309 -26.15 45.49 21.83
CA VAL A 309 -24.90 45.42 22.66
C VAL A 309 -24.07 44.12 22.60
N LEU A 310 -22.76 44.37 22.64
CA LEU A 310 -21.59 43.52 22.47
C LEU A 310 -21.52 42.28 23.37
N GLY A 311 -20.82 41.26 22.86
CA GLY A 311 -20.09 40.28 23.67
C GLY A 311 -18.80 39.87 22.96
N LEU A 312 -17.64 40.24 23.50
CA LEU A 312 -16.35 39.73 23.03
C LEU A 312 -16.23 38.25 23.37
N THR A 313 -15.73 37.44 22.44
CA THR A 313 -15.07 36.17 22.76
C THR A 313 -13.76 36.06 21.98
N LEU A 314 -12.70 35.63 22.68
CA LEU A 314 -11.36 35.48 22.12
C LEU A 314 -11.36 34.36 21.06
N GLY A 315 -11.20 34.74 19.80
CA GLY A 315 -10.79 33.82 18.75
C GLY A 315 -9.32 33.48 18.89
N ILE A 316 -8.98 32.42 19.63
CA ILE A 316 -7.67 31.76 19.47
C ILE A 316 -7.66 31.18 18.06
N ALA A 317 -7.03 31.89 17.13
CA ALA A 317 -6.90 31.46 15.75
C ALA A 317 -6.01 30.21 15.70
N TRP A 318 -6.64 29.04 15.63
CA TRP A 318 -5.98 27.82 15.17
C TRP A 318 -5.67 28.00 13.69
N MET A 319 -4.54 28.65 13.39
CA MET A 319 -3.98 28.64 12.05
C MET A 319 -3.68 27.18 11.69
N PRO A 320 -4.22 26.63 10.59
CA PRO A 320 -3.76 25.34 10.12
C PRO A 320 -2.27 25.47 9.77
N PHE A 321 -1.44 24.60 10.32
CA PHE A 321 -0.05 24.46 9.89
C PHE A 321 -0.06 23.99 8.42
N ALA A 322 0.04 24.94 7.50
CA ALA A 322 0.35 24.64 6.12
C ALA A 322 1.82 24.21 6.05
N GLU A 323 2.08 22.91 5.92
CA GLU A 323 3.40 22.44 5.49
C GLU A 323 3.68 23.06 4.12
N ALA A 324 4.62 24.00 4.07
CA ALA A 324 5.06 24.61 2.82
C ALA A 324 5.62 23.52 1.90
N ALA A 325 5.25 23.57 0.63
CA ALA A 325 5.80 22.65 -0.37
C ALA A 325 7.34 22.72 -0.36
N PRO A 326 8.06 21.59 -0.41
CA PRO A 326 9.51 21.59 -0.27
C PRO A 326 10.16 22.45 -1.36
N SER A 327 11.13 23.27 -0.97
CA SER A 327 11.76 24.24 -1.88
C SER A 327 12.44 23.54 -3.06
N ALA A 328 12.66 24.26 -4.17
CA ALA A 328 13.36 23.70 -5.34
C ALA A 328 14.74 23.11 -4.97
N GLN A 329 15.43 23.71 -3.99
CA GLN A 329 16.68 23.22 -3.43
C GLN A 329 16.49 21.91 -2.64
N GLN A 330 15.46 21.81 -1.79
CA GLN A 330 15.14 20.56 -1.07
C GLN A 330 14.76 19.43 -2.04
N GLN A 331 14.00 19.73 -3.10
CA GLN A 331 13.65 18.76 -4.15
C GLN A 331 14.89 18.27 -4.91
N LEU A 332 15.83 19.16 -5.25
CA LEU A 332 17.09 18.77 -5.89
C LEU A 332 18.00 17.95 -4.95
N LEU A 333 18.07 18.30 -3.66
CA LEU A 333 18.79 17.48 -2.67
C LEU A 333 18.15 16.09 -2.52
N GLN A 334 16.82 15.98 -2.61
CA GLN A 334 16.13 14.69 -2.65
C GLN A 334 16.42 13.91 -3.94
N GLN A 335 16.54 14.59 -5.10
CA GLN A 335 16.98 13.95 -6.35
C GLN A 335 18.43 13.46 -6.28
N VAL A 336 19.33 14.18 -5.61
CA VAL A 336 20.68 13.67 -5.30
C VAL A 336 20.57 12.39 -4.46
N ARG A 337 19.91 12.42 -3.30
CA ARG A 337 19.77 11.24 -2.43
C ARG A 337 19.14 10.04 -3.14
N LEU A 338 18.16 10.26 -4.02
CA LEU A 338 17.56 9.22 -4.86
C LEU A 338 18.55 8.70 -5.91
N GLY A 339 19.35 9.56 -6.53
CA GLY A 339 20.42 9.17 -7.44
C GLY A 339 21.50 8.33 -6.75
N GLU A 340 21.93 8.75 -5.55
CA GLU A 340 22.88 8.02 -4.69
C GLU A 340 22.34 6.61 -4.38
N ALA A 341 21.08 6.50 -3.94
CA ALA A 341 20.45 5.23 -3.58
C ALA A 341 20.08 4.33 -4.79
N SER A 342 19.99 4.89 -6.01
CA SER A 342 19.69 4.14 -7.24
C SER A 342 20.90 3.94 -8.16
N HIS A 343 22.10 4.27 -7.68
CA HIS A 343 23.36 4.27 -8.46
C HIS A 343 23.29 5.06 -9.78
N ARG A 344 22.41 6.08 -9.83
CA ARG A 344 22.23 6.96 -10.99
C ARG A 344 23.09 8.22 -10.85
N GLU A 345 24.38 8.05 -11.12
CA GLU A 345 25.38 9.13 -11.03
C GLU A 345 25.15 10.25 -12.08
N ASP A 346 24.36 10.00 -13.13
CA ASP A 346 23.86 11.02 -14.05
C ASP A 346 22.86 11.96 -13.35
N LEU A 347 21.89 11.41 -12.61
CA LEU A 347 20.92 12.16 -11.84
C LEU A 347 21.59 12.93 -10.69
N VAL A 348 22.55 12.31 -9.99
CA VAL A 348 23.35 12.98 -8.95
C VAL A 348 24.07 14.19 -9.54
N ARG A 349 24.82 14.00 -10.64
CA ARG A 349 25.62 15.04 -11.28
C ARG A 349 24.78 16.22 -11.79
N GLN A 350 23.66 15.94 -12.46
CA GLN A 350 22.75 16.98 -12.95
C GLN A 350 22.08 17.75 -11.81
N SER A 351 21.74 17.07 -10.71
CA SER A 351 21.10 17.70 -9.55
C SER A 351 22.10 18.55 -8.76
N LEU A 352 23.33 18.05 -8.55
CA LEU A 352 24.43 18.79 -7.94
C LEU A 352 24.78 20.05 -8.73
N TYR A 353 24.92 19.96 -10.06
CA TYR A 353 25.18 21.14 -10.90
C TYR A 353 24.14 22.26 -10.70
N ARG A 354 22.85 21.90 -10.62
CA ARG A 354 21.78 22.88 -10.36
C ARG A 354 21.83 23.44 -8.94
N LEU A 355 22.16 22.61 -7.95
CA LEU A 355 22.32 23.05 -6.56
C LEU A 355 23.50 24.02 -6.39
N GLU A 356 24.63 23.72 -7.03
CA GLU A 356 25.83 24.55 -7.04
C GLU A 356 25.59 25.91 -7.73
N LEU A 357 24.65 26.00 -8.68
CA LEU A 357 24.19 27.27 -9.27
C LEU A 357 23.21 28.06 -8.38
N ILE A 358 22.46 27.39 -7.48
CA ILE A 358 21.46 28.03 -6.60
C ILE A 358 22.10 28.57 -5.33
N ASP A 359 22.87 27.72 -4.64
CA ASP A 359 23.54 28.05 -3.38
C ASP A 359 24.80 27.17 -3.23
N PRO A 360 25.95 27.61 -3.80
CA PRO A 360 27.19 26.85 -3.78
C PRO A 360 27.83 26.74 -2.39
N ASN A 361 27.37 27.52 -1.40
CA ASN A 361 27.89 27.52 -0.03
C ASN A 361 26.99 26.75 0.95
N ASN A 362 25.87 26.18 0.48
CA ASN A 362 25.00 25.39 1.33
C ASN A 362 25.72 24.15 1.89
N PRO A 363 25.72 23.92 3.22
CA PRO A 363 26.39 22.76 3.79
C PRO A 363 25.89 21.41 3.26
N GLU A 364 24.59 21.27 2.96
CA GLU A 364 24.06 20.02 2.38
C GLU A 364 24.53 19.80 0.93
N VAL A 365 24.73 20.87 0.16
CA VAL A 365 25.22 20.80 -1.23
C VAL A 365 26.70 20.45 -1.27
N VAL A 366 27.52 21.10 -0.42
CA VAL A 366 28.96 20.78 -0.31
C VAL A 366 29.15 19.35 0.22
N ALA A 367 28.34 18.90 1.19
CA ALA A 367 28.36 17.51 1.67
C ALA A 367 27.89 16.49 0.63
N ALA A 368 26.92 16.86 -0.22
CA ALA A 368 26.51 16.01 -1.33
C ALA A 368 27.59 15.92 -2.42
N ARG A 369 28.32 17.02 -2.71
CA ARG A 369 29.47 17.02 -3.61
C ARG A 369 30.64 16.20 -3.05
N PHE A 370 30.92 16.30 -1.76
CA PHE A 370 31.87 15.45 -1.03
C PHE A 370 31.57 13.95 -1.25
N ARG A 371 30.31 13.51 -1.01
CA ARG A 371 29.92 12.10 -1.19
C ARG A 371 30.04 11.64 -2.64
N TYR A 372 29.70 12.51 -3.60
CA TYR A 372 29.90 12.22 -5.03
C TYR A 372 31.38 11.96 -5.35
N LEU A 373 32.30 12.81 -4.89
CA LEU A 373 33.73 12.65 -5.14
C LEU A 373 34.29 11.37 -4.53
N LEU A 374 33.93 11.03 -3.29
CA LEU A 374 34.30 9.74 -2.68
C LEU A 374 33.83 8.53 -3.49
N ARG A 375 32.60 8.55 -4.03
CA ARG A 375 32.11 7.44 -4.88
C ARG A 375 32.80 7.35 -6.25
N GLN A 376 33.38 8.44 -6.74
CA GLN A 376 34.23 8.42 -7.94
C GLN A 376 35.69 8.02 -7.62
N GLY A 377 36.04 7.80 -6.35
CA GLY A 377 37.42 7.52 -5.90
C GLY A 377 38.31 8.75 -5.78
N ASP A 378 37.77 9.97 -5.96
CA ASP A 378 38.50 11.23 -5.80
C ASP A 378 38.57 11.64 -4.33
N ASN A 379 39.43 10.95 -3.59
CA ASN A 379 39.64 11.19 -2.16
C ASN A 379 40.23 12.58 -1.87
N ASP A 380 41.10 13.11 -2.75
CA ASP A 380 41.69 14.44 -2.60
C ASP A 380 40.66 15.54 -2.84
N GLY A 381 39.82 15.40 -3.86
CA GLY A 381 38.68 16.27 -4.12
C GLY A 381 37.65 16.22 -3.00
N ALA A 382 37.38 15.04 -2.46
CA ALA A 382 36.53 14.87 -1.28
C ALA A 382 37.12 15.57 -0.04
N GLN A 383 38.42 15.38 0.25
CA GLN A 383 39.06 16.04 1.39
C GLN A 383 38.94 17.58 1.28
N LYS A 384 39.17 18.15 0.10
CA LYS A 384 38.97 19.59 -0.14
C LYS A 384 37.53 20.06 0.13
N GLN A 385 36.50 19.26 -0.16
CA GLN A 385 35.12 19.60 0.20
C GLN A 385 34.85 19.44 1.70
N LEU A 386 35.50 18.48 2.37
CA LEU A 386 35.41 18.31 3.83
C LEU A 386 36.07 19.48 4.57
N ASP A 387 37.25 19.92 4.12
CA ASP A 387 37.95 21.09 4.65
C ASP A 387 37.11 22.35 4.45
N ARG A 388 36.52 22.52 3.26
CA ARG A 388 35.57 23.61 2.97
C ARG A 388 34.34 23.58 3.88
N LEU A 389 33.76 22.40 4.15
CA LEU A 389 32.67 22.25 5.12
C LEU A 389 33.09 22.64 6.55
N SER A 390 34.32 22.31 6.96
CA SER A 390 34.84 22.65 8.28
C SER A 390 34.92 24.17 8.49
N GLN A 391 35.20 24.93 7.43
CA GLN A 391 35.27 26.38 7.45
C GLN A 391 33.88 27.03 7.33
N LEU A 392 33.02 26.51 6.45
CA LEU A 392 31.68 27.06 6.22
C LEU A 392 30.71 26.80 7.37
N ALA A 393 30.72 25.60 7.96
CA ALA A 393 29.73 25.18 8.95
C ALA A 393 30.24 24.07 9.89
N PRO A 394 31.23 24.36 10.78
CA PRO A 394 31.87 23.36 11.65
C PRO A 394 30.93 22.66 12.65
N SER A 395 29.79 23.28 12.99
CA SER A 395 28.76 22.71 13.86
C SER A 395 27.64 21.99 13.11
N SER A 396 27.66 21.95 11.76
CA SER A 396 26.60 21.33 10.97
C SER A 396 26.62 19.80 11.02
N SER A 397 25.43 19.18 11.02
CA SER A 397 25.25 17.74 10.82
C SER A 397 25.89 17.26 9.52
N ALA A 398 25.83 18.08 8.46
CA ALA A 398 26.45 17.83 7.17
C ALA A 398 27.97 17.65 7.26
N TYR A 399 28.67 18.55 7.95
CA TYR A 399 30.11 18.43 8.20
C TYR A 399 30.43 17.22 9.08
N GLN A 400 29.73 17.05 10.21
CA GLN A 400 30.01 15.96 11.14
C GLN A 400 29.81 14.58 10.49
N SER A 401 28.71 14.38 9.75
CA SER A 401 28.49 13.16 8.98
C SER A 401 29.53 12.95 7.89
N SER A 402 29.95 14.02 7.18
CA SER A 402 30.97 13.91 6.12
C SER A 402 32.34 13.53 6.69
N ARG A 403 32.72 14.09 7.85
CA ARG A 403 33.94 13.70 8.58
C ARG A 403 33.92 12.23 8.95
N THR A 404 32.79 11.73 9.46
CA THR A 404 32.62 10.30 9.79
C THR A 404 32.71 9.42 8.53
N THR A 405 32.05 9.79 7.43
CA THR A 405 32.16 9.07 6.16
C THR A 405 33.59 9.07 5.61
N MET A 406 34.34 10.17 5.74
CA MET A 406 35.74 10.23 5.32
C MET A 406 36.60 9.27 6.14
N MET A 407 36.46 9.28 7.47
CA MET A 407 37.16 8.36 8.36
C MET A 407 36.90 6.89 7.99
N LEU A 408 35.66 6.53 7.68
CA LEU A 408 35.28 5.17 7.26
C LEU A 408 35.84 4.77 5.87
N SER A 409 36.38 5.71 5.10
CA SER A 409 37.06 5.42 3.84
C SER A 409 38.54 5.04 4.02
N THR A 410 39.12 5.24 5.21
CA THR A 410 40.50 4.81 5.53
C THR A 410 40.55 3.33 5.98
N PRO A 411 41.70 2.65 5.87
CA PRO A 411 41.89 1.31 6.42
C PRO A 411 41.58 1.22 7.93
N GLU A 412 42.02 2.22 8.70
CA GLU A 412 41.89 2.28 10.16
C GLU A 412 40.43 2.45 10.56
N GLY A 413 39.69 3.38 9.93
CA GLY A 413 38.26 3.55 10.21
C GLY A 413 37.43 2.33 9.81
N ARG A 414 37.82 1.59 8.77
CA ARG A 414 37.23 0.29 8.45
C ARG A 414 37.52 -0.76 9.53
N GLN A 415 38.74 -0.81 10.07
CA GLN A 415 39.10 -1.75 11.13
C GLN A 415 38.28 -1.48 12.40
N SER A 416 38.25 -0.23 12.89
CA SER A 416 37.49 0.13 14.09
C SER A 416 35.98 -0.14 13.95
N LEU A 417 35.41 0.01 12.74
CA LEU A 417 34.04 -0.39 12.47
C LEU A 417 33.82 -1.91 12.60
N GLN A 418 34.76 -2.74 12.11
CA GLN A 418 34.66 -4.19 12.26
C GLN A 418 34.82 -4.65 13.72
N GLU A 419 35.67 -3.98 14.50
CA GLU A 419 35.81 -4.22 15.93
C GLU A 419 34.50 -3.92 16.68
N ALA A 420 33.86 -2.77 16.41
CA ALA A 420 32.54 -2.43 16.97
C ALA A 420 31.46 -3.47 16.62
N ARG A 421 31.45 -3.97 15.37
CA ARG A 421 30.55 -5.04 14.91
C ARG A 421 30.79 -6.38 15.60
N LEU A 422 32.06 -6.73 15.86
CA LEU A 422 32.41 -7.95 16.58
C LEU A 422 31.90 -7.91 18.02
N GLN A 423 32.04 -6.77 18.71
CA GLN A 423 31.45 -6.61 20.05
C GLN A 423 29.90 -6.71 20.00
N ALA A 424 29.27 -6.07 19.01
CA ALA A 424 27.81 -6.06 18.87
C ALA A 424 27.19 -7.45 18.59
N THR A 425 27.94 -8.33 17.91
CA THR A 425 27.52 -9.71 17.59
C THR A 425 27.87 -10.72 18.69
N THR A 426 28.97 -10.51 19.43
CA THR A 426 29.36 -11.35 20.58
C THR A 426 28.59 -11.07 21.87
N GLY A 427 27.79 -10.00 21.91
CA GLY A 427 26.87 -9.66 23.01
C GLY A 427 27.36 -8.54 23.93
N HIS A 428 28.63 -8.14 23.80
CA HIS A 428 29.29 -7.02 24.49
C HIS A 428 28.70 -5.67 24.06
N THR A 429 27.49 -5.39 24.57
CA THR A 429 26.61 -4.34 24.06
C THR A 429 27.13 -2.94 24.40
N GLU A 430 27.59 -2.72 25.64
CA GLU A 430 28.08 -1.42 26.07
C GLU A 430 29.46 -1.12 25.45
N GLU A 431 30.30 -2.15 25.29
CA GLU A 431 31.59 -2.08 24.58
C GLU A 431 31.40 -1.76 23.10
N ALA A 432 30.41 -2.37 22.44
CA ALA A 432 30.05 -2.05 21.07
C ALA A 432 29.55 -0.60 20.92
N ILE A 433 28.68 -0.15 21.83
CA ILE A 433 28.18 1.23 21.86
C ILE A 433 29.35 2.20 22.05
N ALA A 434 30.27 1.93 22.99
CA ALA A 434 31.45 2.76 23.21
C ALA A 434 32.37 2.81 21.97
N ALA A 435 32.57 1.69 21.28
CA ALA A 435 33.36 1.65 20.04
C ALA A 435 32.72 2.47 18.90
N TYR A 436 31.40 2.35 18.71
CA TYR A 436 30.67 3.20 17.75
C TYR A 436 30.67 4.69 18.16
N ASP A 437 30.52 4.99 19.46
CA ASP A 437 30.50 6.36 19.96
C ASP A 437 31.88 7.03 19.80
N ALA A 438 32.98 6.30 19.97
CA ALA A 438 34.33 6.78 19.68
C ALA A 438 34.53 7.08 18.18
N LEU A 439 34.02 6.20 17.32
CA LEU A 439 34.12 6.31 15.85
C LEU A 439 33.26 7.45 15.28
N PHE A 440 32.04 7.62 15.78
CA PHE A 440 31.05 8.55 15.25
C PHE A 440 30.98 9.88 16.00
N LYS A 441 31.43 9.92 17.27
CA LYS A 441 31.39 11.10 18.16
C LYS A 441 29.99 11.73 18.22
N GLY A 442 28.96 10.89 18.37
CA GLY A 442 27.54 11.29 18.38
C GLY A 442 26.92 11.56 17.00
N HIS A 443 27.67 11.41 15.91
CA HIS A 443 27.23 11.71 14.54
C HIS A 443 27.45 10.51 13.60
N PRO A 444 26.63 9.45 13.72
CA PRO A 444 26.65 8.32 12.79
C PRO A 444 26.33 8.80 11.36
N PRO A 445 26.92 8.18 10.32
CA PRO A 445 26.66 8.55 8.94
C PRO A 445 25.27 8.04 8.49
N GLN A 446 24.71 8.66 7.46
CA GLN A 446 23.38 8.30 6.95
C GLN A 446 23.33 6.89 6.33
N GLY A 447 22.12 6.33 6.20
CA GLY A 447 21.88 5.01 5.60
C GLY A 447 21.96 3.87 6.60
N ASP A 448 22.31 2.68 6.12
CA ASP A 448 22.22 1.43 6.89
C ASP A 448 23.11 1.43 8.15
N LEU A 449 24.24 2.13 8.14
CA LEU A 449 25.13 2.20 9.31
C LEU A 449 24.51 2.99 10.48
N ALA A 450 23.64 3.98 10.22
CA ALA A 450 22.84 4.60 11.28
C ALA A 450 21.79 3.63 11.84
N VAL A 451 21.21 2.78 11.00
CA VAL A 451 20.26 1.74 11.45
C VAL A 451 20.98 0.71 12.33
N GLU A 452 22.14 0.24 11.91
CA GLU A 452 23.02 -0.70 12.63
C GLU A 452 23.42 -0.15 14.01
N TYR A 453 23.90 1.11 14.04
CA TYR A 453 24.26 1.80 15.28
C TYR A 453 23.08 1.94 16.23
N TRP A 454 21.97 2.56 15.81
CA TRP A 454 20.84 2.79 16.71
C TRP A 454 20.13 1.48 17.11
N THR A 455 20.17 0.44 16.28
CA THR A 455 19.71 -0.91 16.67
C THR A 455 20.60 -1.50 17.78
N THR A 456 21.91 -1.24 17.74
CA THR A 456 22.83 -1.64 18.82
C THR A 456 22.58 -0.84 20.09
N VAL A 457 22.45 0.49 20.00
CA VAL A 457 22.12 1.37 21.15
C VAL A 457 20.77 1.00 21.78
N ALA A 458 19.79 0.55 21.00
CA ALA A 458 18.48 0.13 21.50
C ALA A 458 18.52 -1.07 22.47
N LYS A 459 19.57 -1.89 22.40
CA LYS A 459 19.79 -3.00 23.35
C LYS A 459 20.03 -2.47 24.77
N SER A 460 20.80 -1.38 24.91
CA SER A 460 21.06 -0.73 26.21
C SER A 460 19.78 -0.13 26.81
N PRO A 461 19.30 -0.57 27.99
CA PRO A 461 18.07 -0.06 28.59
C PRO A 461 18.08 1.45 28.85
N ALA A 462 19.25 2.01 29.21
CA ALA A 462 19.40 3.43 29.51
C ALA A 462 19.20 4.32 28.26
N ARG A 463 19.63 3.85 27.08
CA ARG A 463 19.57 4.61 25.82
C ARG A 463 18.48 4.13 24.85
N ARG A 464 17.70 3.11 25.20
CA ARG A 464 16.65 2.53 24.34
C ARG A 464 15.65 3.56 23.80
N ASN A 465 15.20 4.50 24.62
CA ASN A 465 14.25 5.54 24.19
C ASN A 465 14.88 6.56 23.22
N GLU A 466 16.15 6.89 23.38
CA GLU A 466 16.93 7.70 22.43
C GLU A 466 16.97 6.98 21.08
N ALA A 467 17.40 5.72 21.09
CA ALA A 467 17.53 4.88 19.89
C ALA A 467 16.21 4.70 19.14
N ILE A 468 15.10 4.37 19.82
CA ILE A 468 13.78 4.24 19.18
C ILE A 468 13.38 5.55 18.49
N ASN A 469 13.61 6.71 19.11
CA ASN A 469 13.28 8.00 18.52
C ASN A 469 14.11 8.29 17.25
N GLN A 470 15.38 7.86 17.21
CA GLN A 470 16.24 8.00 16.05
C GLN A 470 15.86 7.01 14.93
N LEU A 471 15.59 5.75 15.25
CA LEU A 471 15.08 4.75 14.31
C LEU A 471 13.75 5.17 13.68
N LYS A 472 12.84 5.80 14.45
CA LYS A 472 11.61 6.41 13.93
C LYS A 472 11.89 7.52 12.89
N ARG A 473 12.85 8.41 13.15
CA ARG A 473 13.27 9.46 12.20
C ARG A 473 13.84 8.87 10.93
N ILE A 474 14.69 7.83 11.06
CA ILE A 474 15.27 7.14 9.90
C ILE A 474 14.15 6.50 9.05
N ASN A 475 13.25 5.72 9.65
CA ASN A 475 12.12 5.09 8.96
C ASN A 475 11.17 6.09 8.27
N ALA A 476 11.02 7.31 8.82
CA ALA A 476 10.26 8.37 8.16
C ALA A 476 10.97 8.90 6.89
N SER A 477 12.30 8.90 6.86
CA SER A 477 13.13 9.29 5.71
C SER A 477 13.38 8.17 4.68
N THR A 478 13.27 6.90 5.08
CA THR A 478 13.49 5.70 4.25
C THR A 478 12.28 4.76 4.26
N PRO A 479 11.08 5.23 3.85
CA PRO A 479 9.88 4.41 3.85
C PRO A 479 10.04 3.19 2.93
N GLY A 480 9.88 1.99 3.51
CA GLY A 480 10.01 0.72 2.78
C GLY A 480 11.21 -0.12 3.17
N ASN A 481 12.10 0.34 4.06
CA ASN A 481 13.09 -0.54 4.69
C ASN A 481 12.38 -1.49 5.68
N THR A 482 12.01 -2.67 5.18
CA THR A 482 11.24 -3.68 5.92
C THR A 482 12.01 -4.28 7.10
N ALA A 483 13.34 -4.36 7.01
CA ALA A 483 14.20 -4.83 8.11
C ALA A 483 14.18 -3.85 9.29
N LEU A 484 14.40 -2.55 9.02
CA LEU A 484 14.27 -1.48 10.00
C LEU A 484 12.86 -1.46 10.63
N GLN A 485 11.81 -1.61 9.82
CA GLN A 485 10.43 -1.61 10.31
C GLN A 485 10.13 -2.81 11.22
N ASN A 486 10.63 -4.00 10.90
CA ASN A 486 10.55 -5.18 11.76
C ASN A 486 11.22 -4.92 13.12
N THR A 487 12.50 -4.53 13.12
CA THR A 487 13.26 -4.22 14.36
C THR A 487 12.59 -3.12 15.19
N LEU A 488 12.14 -2.04 14.55
CA LEU A 488 11.45 -0.95 15.23
C LEU A 488 10.12 -1.38 15.84
N ALA A 489 9.33 -2.20 15.13
CA ALA A 489 8.07 -2.73 15.67
C ALA A 489 8.30 -3.62 16.89
N GLN A 490 9.31 -4.52 16.84
CA GLN A 490 9.69 -5.36 17.98
C GLN A 490 10.09 -4.52 19.20
N LEU A 491 11.01 -3.56 19.04
CA LEU A 491 11.44 -2.65 20.10
C LEU A 491 10.28 -1.84 20.72
N LEU A 492 9.27 -1.49 19.92
CA LEU A 492 8.08 -0.79 20.39
C LEU A 492 7.14 -1.71 21.20
N PHE A 493 6.94 -2.97 20.78
CA PHE A 493 6.18 -3.94 21.56
C PHE A 493 6.87 -4.31 22.87
N ASP A 494 8.18 -4.57 22.85
CA ASP A 494 9.00 -4.86 24.03
C ASP A 494 9.04 -3.68 25.02
N GLY A 495 8.96 -2.45 24.50
CA GLY A 495 8.81 -1.21 25.27
C GLY A 495 7.37 -0.89 25.73
N GLY A 496 6.40 -1.77 25.49
CA GLY A 496 4.98 -1.56 25.84
C GLY A 496 4.22 -0.54 24.96
N ARG A 497 4.87 0.04 23.95
CA ARG A 497 4.35 1.11 23.06
C ARG A 497 3.54 0.50 21.91
N ARG A 498 2.53 -0.32 22.24
CA ARG A 498 1.84 -1.21 21.29
C ARG A 498 1.19 -0.49 20.10
N ASP A 499 0.56 0.66 20.33
CA ASP A 499 -0.09 1.45 19.26
C ASP A 499 0.91 1.94 18.21
N GLU A 500 2.10 2.38 18.64
CA GLU A 500 3.19 2.75 17.75
C GLU A 500 3.75 1.53 17.01
N GLY A 501 3.87 0.38 17.68
CA GLY A 501 4.28 -0.88 17.05
C GLY A 501 3.33 -1.29 15.93
N PHE A 502 2.02 -1.24 16.16
CA PHE A 502 1.02 -1.53 15.12
C PHE A 502 1.06 -0.51 13.97
N ALA A 503 1.30 0.78 14.25
CA ALA A 503 1.45 1.79 13.18
C ALA A 503 2.67 1.50 12.27
N VAL A 504 3.77 1.01 12.82
CA VAL A 504 4.95 0.58 12.03
C VAL A 504 4.63 -0.67 11.20
N LEU A 505 3.91 -1.65 11.75
CA LEU A 505 3.46 -2.83 10.98
C LEU A 505 2.47 -2.45 9.86
N GLU A 506 1.59 -1.46 10.09
CA GLU A 506 0.67 -0.92 9.08
C GLU A 506 1.46 -0.22 7.95
N GLN A 507 2.51 0.54 8.28
CA GLN A 507 3.43 1.11 7.29
C GLN A 507 4.15 0.02 6.48
N MET A 508 4.64 -1.03 7.15
CA MET A 508 5.37 -2.15 6.55
C MET A 508 4.50 -2.96 5.57
N ALA A 509 3.21 -3.13 5.89
CA ALA A 509 2.22 -3.83 5.05
C ALA A 509 1.89 -3.13 3.72
N ASN A 510 2.28 -1.86 3.54
CA ASN A 510 2.17 -1.15 2.25
C ASN A 510 3.17 -1.68 1.20
N SER A 511 4.23 -2.36 1.62
CA SER A 511 5.17 -3.05 0.74
C SER A 511 4.79 -4.52 0.58
N SER A 512 4.95 -5.09 -0.62
CA SER A 512 4.77 -6.53 -0.85
C SER A 512 5.77 -7.36 -0.03
N ALA A 513 7.04 -6.94 0.00
CA ALA A 513 8.11 -7.59 0.75
C ALA A 513 7.87 -7.59 2.28
N GLY A 514 7.26 -6.54 2.84
CA GLY A 514 7.01 -6.43 4.27
C GLY A 514 5.70 -7.06 4.74
N ARG A 515 4.72 -7.25 3.83
CA ARG A 515 3.35 -7.63 4.19
C ARG A 515 3.24 -8.96 4.95
N THR A 516 3.95 -9.99 4.50
CA THR A 516 3.88 -11.32 5.14
C THR A 516 4.43 -11.29 6.57
N THR A 517 5.61 -10.67 6.77
CA THR A 517 6.22 -10.52 8.10
C THR A 517 5.40 -9.61 9.00
N ALA A 518 4.87 -8.50 8.48
CA ALA A 518 3.98 -7.61 9.23
C ALA A 518 2.70 -8.31 9.68
N SER A 519 2.11 -9.14 8.82
CA SER A 519 0.94 -9.98 9.11
C SER A 519 1.22 -10.94 10.27
N ALA A 520 2.32 -11.70 10.20
CA ALA A 520 2.73 -12.64 11.25
C ALA A 520 2.99 -11.94 12.60
N LEU A 521 3.73 -10.83 12.60
CA LEU A 521 4.01 -10.05 13.81
C LEU A 521 2.76 -9.44 14.42
N TRP A 522 1.86 -8.89 13.59
CA TRP A 522 0.60 -8.32 14.08
C TRP A 522 -0.27 -9.41 14.70
N TYR A 523 -0.44 -10.55 14.02
CA TYR A 523 -1.24 -11.65 14.53
C TYR A 523 -0.69 -12.21 15.85
N GLN A 524 0.65 -12.35 15.95
CA GLN A 524 1.32 -12.77 17.19
C GLN A 524 0.99 -11.86 18.39
N GLN A 525 0.74 -10.56 18.18
CA GLN A 525 0.37 -9.63 19.25
C GLN A 525 -1.10 -9.73 19.70
N ILE A 526 -1.98 -10.34 18.90
CA ILE A 526 -3.44 -10.35 19.14
C ILE A 526 -4.06 -11.75 19.28
N LYS A 527 -3.39 -12.81 18.83
CA LYS A 527 -3.93 -14.18 18.76
C LYS A 527 -4.33 -14.76 20.14
N ASP A 528 -3.60 -14.39 21.19
CA ASP A 528 -3.75 -14.90 22.55
C ASP A 528 -4.59 -13.96 23.45
N LEU A 529 -5.19 -12.91 22.87
CA LEU A 529 -6.07 -12.02 23.63
C LEU A 529 -7.36 -12.76 24.03
N PRO A 530 -7.82 -12.64 25.29
CA PRO A 530 -9.09 -13.25 25.73
C PRO A 530 -10.27 -12.67 24.95
N ALA A 531 -11.33 -13.48 24.79
CA ALA A 531 -12.51 -13.09 24.03
C ALA A 531 -13.21 -11.88 24.69
N SER A 532 -13.28 -10.77 23.95
CA SER A 532 -13.87 -9.50 24.37
C SER A 532 -14.21 -8.64 23.15
N ASP A 533 -15.00 -7.58 23.34
CA ASP A 533 -15.24 -6.60 22.26
C ASP A 533 -13.95 -5.94 21.75
N ALA A 534 -12.90 -5.87 22.58
CA ALA A 534 -11.61 -5.28 22.22
C ALA A 534 -10.79 -6.22 21.33
N SER A 535 -10.72 -7.52 21.66
CA SER A 535 -10.01 -8.51 20.84
C SER A 535 -10.73 -8.81 19.52
N VAL A 536 -12.07 -8.84 19.52
CA VAL A 536 -12.88 -8.86 18.29
C VAL A 536 -12.55 -7.66 17.38
N LYS A 537 -12.50 -6.44 17.93
CA LYS A 537 -12.10 -5.23 17.16
C LYS A 537 -10.65 -5.31 16.66
N ALA A 538 -9.73 -5.88 17.44
CA ALA A 538 -8.33 -6.04 17.04
C ALA A 538 -8.19 -7.04 15.87
N LEU A 539 -8.87 -8.19 15.95
CA LEU A 539 -8.94 -9.18 14.86
C LEU A 539 -9.62 -8.61 13.61
N GLN A 540 -10.70 -7.84 13.78
CA GLN A 540 -11.35 -7.13 12.67
C GLN A 540 -10.41 -6.10 12.03
N LYS A 541 -9.70 -5.26 12.81
CA LYS A 541 -8.72 -4.30 12.27
C LYS A 541 -7.64 -5.03 11.48
N TYR A 542 -7.06 -6.09 12.04
CA TYR A 542 -6.08 -6.93 11.36
C TYR A 542 -6.60 -7.47 10.02
N LEU A 543 -7.81 -8.02 9.98
CA LEU A 543 -8.43 -8.52 8.74
C LEU A 543 -8.81 -7.42 7.71
N THR A 544 -8.83 -6.14 8.10
CA THR A 544 -8.95 -5.03 7.13
C THR A 544 -7.62 -4.65 6.47
N VAL A 545 -6.49 -4.98 7.11
CA VAL A 545 -5.14 -4.68 6.60
C VAL A 545 -4.59 -5.87 5.79
N PHE A 546 -4.86 -7.11 6.23
CA PHE A 546 -4.33 -8.34 5.64
C PHE A 546 -5.44 -9.24 5.08
N SER A 547 -5.39 -9.51 3.76
CA SER A 547 -6.43 -10.28 3.04
C SER A 547 -6.17 -11.78 2.89
N GLU A 548 -4.89 -12.19 2.91
CA GLU A 548 -4.41 -13.51 2.50
C GLU A 548 -3.21 -13.96 3.38
N GLY A 549 -2.96 -15.28 3.45
CA GLY A 549 -1.88 -15.90 4.23
C GLY A 549 -2.35 -16.66 5.48
N ASP A 550 -1.49 -17.51 6.05
CA ASP A 550 -1.87 -18.44 7.13
C ASP A 550 -2.36 -17.72 8.40
N SER A 551 -1.68 -16.65 8.79
CA SER A 551 -2.10 -15.80 9.91
C SER A 551 -3.46 -15.14 9.66
N VAL A 552 -3.85 -14.90 8.41
CA VAL A 552 -5.20 -14.38 8.06
C VAL A 552 -6.26 -15.47 8.20
N ASN A 553 -5.96 -16.69 7.77
CA ASN A 553 -6.86 -17.83 7.96
C ASN A 553 -7.05 -18.14 9.46
N ALA A 554 -5.96 -18.15 10.23
CA ALA A 554 -6.00 -18.32 11.69
C ALA A 554 -6.82 -17.21 12.37
N ALA A 555 -6.64 -15.95 11.97
CA ALA A 555 -7.41 -14.83 12.52
C ALA A 555 -8.91 -14.87 12.16
N ARG A 556 -9.28 -15.37 10.96
CA ARG A 556 -10.70 -15.60 10.61
C ARG A 556 -11.33 -16.64 11.51
N SER A 557 -10.65 -17.77 11.72
CA SER A 557 -11.12 -18.81 12.64
C SER A 557 -11.23 -18.28 14.09
N LYS A 558 -10.21 -17.55 14.56
CA LYS A 558 -10.21 -16.99 15.91
C LYS A 558 -11.28 -15.92 16.12
N LEU A 559 -11.55 -15.09 15.11
CA LEU A 559 -12.66 -14.13 15.13
C LEU A 559 -14.01 -14.84 15.24
N SER A 560 -14.24 -15.90 14.45
CA SER A 560 -15.47 -16.70 14.53
C SER A 560 -15.64 -17.37 15.90
N GLU A 561 -14.56 -17.94 16.46
CA GLU A 561 -14.55 -18.54 17.80
C GLU A 561 -14.94 -17.52 18.88
N GLN A 562 -14.31 -16.34 18.90
CA GLN A 562 -14.61 -15.29 19.87
C GLN A 562 -16.02 -14.72 19.69
N GLN A 563 -16.50 -14.56 18.45
CA GLN A 563 -17.87 -14.12 18.18
C GLN A 563 -18.91 -15.13 18.65
N GLN A 564 -18.62 -16.43 18.53
CA GLN A 564 -19.49 -17.49 19.06
C GLN A 564 -19.50 -17.49 20.59
N GLN A 565 -18.33 -17.39 21.25
CA GLN A 565 -18.24 -17.29 22.72
C GLN A 565 -18.99 -16.06 23.25
N LEU A 566 -18.81 -14.90 22.62
CA LEU A 566 -19.49 -13.65 22.98
C LEU A 566 -20.97 -13.60 22.55
N SER A 567 -21.49 -14.64 21.87
CA SER A 567 -22.93 -14.75 21.58
C SER A 567 -23.75 -15.10 22.82
N ASP A 568 -23.15 -15.82 23.78
CA ASP A 568 -23.71 -16.07 25.11
C ASP A 568 -23.71 -14.77 25.95
N PRO A 569 -24.89 -14.27 26.40
CA PRO A 569 -24.97 -13.11 27.27
C PRO A 569 -24.21 -13.26 28.60
N ALA A 570 -24.14 -14.48 29.16
CA ALA A 570 -23.46 -14.73 30.43
C ALA A 570 -21.94 -14.61 30.27
N PHE A 571 -21.37 -15.29 29.27
CA PHE A 571 -19.96 -15.16 28.90
C PHE A 571 -19.59 -13.72 28.53
N ARG A 572 -20.44 -13.01 27.78
CA ARG A 572 -20.20 -11.60 27.41
C ARG A 572 -20.17 -10.69 28.64
N ALA A 573 -21.15 -10.80 29.53
CA ALA A 573 -21.21 -10.01 30.77
C ALA A 573 -19.99 -10.32 31.67
N ARG A 574 -19.58 -11.59 31.76
CA ARG A 574 -18.35 -11.99 32.46
C ARG A 574 -17.11 -11.30 31.89
N ALA A 575 -16.91 -11.37 30.57
CA ALA A 575 -15.75 -10.79 29.90
C ALA A 575 -15.71 -9.26 30.01
N GLN A 576 -16.85 -8.59 29.81
CA GLN A 576 -16.96 -7.13 29.96
C GLN A 576 -16.76 -6.69 31.43
N GLY A 577 -17.28 -7.47 32.37
CA GLY A 577 -17.11 -7.25 33.80
C GLY A 577 -15.65 -7.34 34.26
N LEU A 578 -14.94 -8.40 33.87
CA LEU A 578 -13.51 -8.57 34.18
C LEU A 578 -12.67 -7.44 33.58
N ALA A 579 -12.86 -7.11 32.30
CA ALA A 579 -12.16 -5.99 31.66
C ALA A 579 -12.46 -4.63 32.31
N ALA A 580 -13.69 -4.42 32.80
CA ALA A 580 -14.04 -3.21 33.54
C ALA A 580 -13.36 -3.14 34.91
N VAL A 581 -13.16 -4.28 35.60
CA VAL A 581 -12.37 -4.34 36.84
C VAL A 581 -10.91 -3.99 36.58
N GLU A 582 -10.29 -4.54 35.52
CA GLU A 582 -8.90 -4.21 35.16
C GLU A 582 -8.72 -2.72 34.81
N ALA A 583 -9.71 -2.12 34.13
CA ALA A 583 -9.75 -0.70 33.81
C ALA A 583 -10.10 0.22 35.02
N GLY A 584 -10.28 -0.32 36.23
CA GLY A 584 -10.68 0.45 37.41
C GLY A 584 -12.14 0.94 37.40
N GLN A 585 -12.94 0.52 36.42
CA GLN A 585 -14.32 0.97 36.19
C GLN A 585 -15.32 0.20 37.06
N GLY A 586 -15.06 0.15 38.38
CA GLY A 586 -15.84 -0.63 39.36
C GLY A 586 -17.36 -0.40 39.29
N GLY A 587 -17.79 0.82 38.93
CA GLY A 587 -19.19 1.16 38.67
C GLY A 587 -19.84 0.28 37.60
N LYS A 588 -19.23 0.22 36.41
CA LYS A 588 -19.68 -0.60 35.28
C LYS A 588 -19.48 -2.09 35.57
N ALA A 589 -18.33 -2.44 36.14
CA ALA A 589 -17.98 -3.82 36.46
C ALA A 589 -19.00 -4.52 37.36
N VAL A 590 -19.56 -3.83 38.36
CA VAL A 590 -20.60 -4.42 39.24
C VAL A 590 -21.82 -4.89 38.44
N THR A 591 -22.33 -4.10 37.49
CA THR A 591 -23.53 -4.47 36.71
C THR A 591 -23.28 -5.73 35.87
N GLU A 592 -22.19 -5.74 35.09
CA GLU A 592 -21.85 -6.87 34.21
C GLU A 592 -21.52 -8.14 35.02
N LEU A 593 -20.78 -8.02 36.12
CA LEU A 593 -20.43 -9.16 36.98
C LEU A 593 -21.60 -9.67 37.81
N GLN A 594 -22.56 -8.82 38.20
CA GLN A 594 -23.81 -9.28 38.80
C GLN A 594 -24.60 -10.16 37.82
N GLN A 595 -24.72 -9.76 36.55
CA GLN A 595 -25.36 -10.57 35.52
C GLN A 595 -24.61 -11.88 35.28
N ALA A 596 -23.27 -11.85 35.19
CA ALA A 596 -22.45 -13.05 35.03
C ALA A 596 -22.62 -14.04 36.20
N VAL A 597 -22.47 -13.58 37.44
CA VAL A 597 -22.63 -14.40 38.66
C VAL A 597 -24.07 -14.89 38.85
N SER A 598 -25.06 -14.17 38.31
CA SER A 598 -26.46 -14.62 38.31
C SER A 598 -26.74 -15.72 37.27
N ALA A 599 -25.94 -15.78 36.20
CA ALA A 599 -26.07 -16.79 35.15
C ALA A 599 -25.24 -18.07 35.44
N ASP A 600 -24.02 -17.94 35.98
CA ASP A 600 -23.27 -19.06 36.55
C ASP A 600 -22.89 -18.79 38.02
N HIS A 601 -23.65 -19.41 38.92
CA HIS A 601 -23.42 -19.33 40.36
C HIS A 601 -22.15 -20.05 40.84
N ARG A 602 -21.45 -20.80 39.97
CA ARG A 602 -20.23 -21.57 40.30
C ARG A 602 -18.93 -20.88 39.90
N ASP A 603 -19.00 -19.76 39.18
CA ASP A 603 -17.83 -19.00 38.73
C ASP A 603 -17.20 -18.21 39.88
N SER A 604 -16.30 -18.88 40.62
CA SER A 604 -15.56 -18.31 41.76
C SER A 604 -14.73 -17.09 41.36
N GLU A 605 -14.22 -17.04 40.12
CA GLU A 605 -13.46 -15.90 39.60
C GLU A 605 -14.35 -14.69 39.34
N ALA A 606 -15.53 -14.85 38.74
CA ALA A 606 -16.49 -13.75 38.57
C ALA A 606 -17.02 -13.23 39.93
N VAL A 607 -17.22 -14.12 40.91
CA VAL A 607 -17.58 -13.72 42.28
C VAL A 607 -16.44 -12.92 42.94
N GLY A 608 -15.19 -13.36 42.82
CA GLY A 608 -14.03 -12.64 43.33
C GLY A 608 -13.85 -11.27 42.64
N ALA A 609 -13.99 -11.22 41.32
CA ALA A 609 -13.97 -9.99 40.55
C ALA A 609 -15.10 -9.02 40.93
N LEU A 610 -16.30 -9.54 41.25
CA LEU A 610 -17.41 -8.72 41.75
C LEU A 610 -17.05 -8.08 43.11
N GLY A 611 -16.35 -8.82 43.98
CA GLY A 611 -15.75 -8.27 45.20
C GLY A 611 -14.73 -7.16 44.92
N GLN A 612 -13.89 -7.33 43.89
CA GLN A 612 -12.94 -6.31 43.46
C GLN A 612 -13.65 -5.07 42.89
N ALA A 613 -14.73 -5.23 42.14
CA ALA A 613 -15.56 -4.15 41.62
C ALA A 613 -16.23 -3.34 42.75
N TYR A 614 -16.76 -4.01 43.78
CA TYR A 614 -17.26 -3.33 44.99
C TYR A 614 -16.15 -2.58 45.73
N SER A 615 -14.97 -3.19 45.89
CA SER A 615 -13.79 -2.57 46.50
C SER A 615 -13.34 -1.30 45.75
N GLN A 616 -13.41 -1.29 44.42
CA GLN A 616 -13.12 -0.11 43.59
C GLN A 616 -14.18 1.00 43.72
N ARG A 617 -15.44 0.64 44.01
CA ARG A 617 -16.52 1.59 44.33
C ARG A 617 -16.49 2.10 45.77
N GLY A 618 -15.55 1.64 46.61
CA GLY A 618 -15.51 1.93 48.04
C GLY A 618 -16.50 1.14 48.89
N ASP A 619 -17.27 0.20 48.32
CA ASP A 619 -18.22 -0.62 49.07
C ASP A 619 -17.49 -1.80 49.73
N ARG A 620 -16.84 -1.51 50.86
CA ARG A 620 -16.00 -2.46 51.60
C ARG A 620 -16.81 -3.65 52.12
N ALA A 621 -18.05 -3.42 52.57
CA ALA A 621 -18.92 -4.46 53.11
C ALA A 621 -19.29 -5.52 52.07
N ARG A 622 -19.76 -5.11 50.88
CA ARG A 622 -20.07 -6.07 49.80
C ARG A 622 -18.81 -6.69 49.22
N ALA A 623 -17.69 -5.95 49.15
CA ALA A 623 -16.41 -6.50 48.72
C ALA A 623 -15.96 -7.68 49.60
N VAL A 624 -15.94 -7.49 50.93
CA VAL A 624 -15.57 -8.52 51.91
C VAL A 624 -16.43 -9.79 51.75
N ALA A 625 -17.76 -9.62 51.65
CA ALA A 625 -18.68 -10.75 51.49
C ALA A 625 -18.42 -11.56 50.20
N GLN A 626 -18.17 -10.89 49.06
CA GLN A 626 -17.89 -11.60 47.81
C GLN A 626 -16.52 -12.30 47.81
N PHE A 627 -15.47 -11.70 48.38
CA PHE A 627 -14.17 -12.38 48.48
C PHE A 627 -14.23 -13.62 49.38
N GLN A 628 -14.94 -13.56 50.51
CA GLN A 628 -15.19 -14.73 51.35
C GLN A 628 -15.93 -15.82 50.58
N LYS A 629 -16.95 -15.46 49.79
CA LYS A 629 -17.70 -16.40 48.96
C LYS A 629 -16.81 -17.05 47.89
N ALA A 630 -16.01 -16.26 47.16
CA ALA A 630 -15.08 -16.77 46.15
C ALA A 630 -14.07 -17.79 46.72
N LEU A 631 -13.47 -17.46 47.88
CA LEU A 631 -12.51 -18.32 48.57
C LEU A 631 -13.13 -19.62 49.14
N ALA A 632 -14.42 -19.59 49.50
CA ALA A 632 -15.16 -20.77 49.93
C ALA A 632 -15.61 -21.65 48.75
N MET A 633 -15.89 -21.03 47.59
CA MET A 633 -16.32 -21.75 46.37
C MET A 633 -15.19 -22.53 45.71
N ASP A 634 -13.99 -21.95 45.60
CA ASP A 634 -12.82 -22.63 45.07
C ASP A 634 -11.57 -22.37 45.94
N PRO A 635 -11.33 -23.23 46.95
CA PRO A 635 -10.17 -23.15 47.83
C PRO A 635 -8.82 -23.32 47.10
N ASN A 636 -8.80 -23.89 45.90
CA ASN A 636 -7.58 -24.21 45.14
C ASN A 636 -7.39 -23.32 43.90
N SER A 637 -8.24 -22.29 43.73
CA SER A 637 -8.15 -21.33 42.62
C SER A 637 -6.78 -20.65 42.52
N SER A 638 -6.29 -20.45 41.29
CA SER A 638 -5.06 -19.69 41.03
C SER A 638 -5.13 -18.24 41.56
N SER A 639 -6.33 -17.66 41.58
CA SER A 639 -6.62 -16.33 42.13
C SER A 639 -6.74 -16.28 43.66
N ARG A 640 -6.63 -17.41 44.39
CA ARG A 640 -6.82 -17.47 45.86
C ARG A 640 -6.04 -16.38 46.60
N GLY A 641 -4.73 -16.28 46.36
CA GLY A 641 -3.87 -15.29 47.04
C GLY A 641 -4.23 -13.83 46.75
N LYS A 642 -4.74 -13.54 45.53
CA LYS A 642 -5.29 -12.23 45.16
C LYS A 642 -6.54 -11.92 45.98
N TRP A 643 -7.45 -12.88 46.12
CA TRP A 643 -8.68 -12.72 46.90
C TRP A 643 -8.42 -12.61 48.40
N GLU A 644 -7.48 -13.38 48.96
CA GLU A 644 -7.06 -13.26 50.37
C GLU A 644 -6.45 -11.89 50.68
N SER A 645 -5.58 -11.39 49.80
CA SER A 645 -4.96 -10.06 49.92
C SER A 645 -6.02 -8.94 49.90
N LEU A 646 -6.90 -8.95 48.89
CA LEU A 646 -7.97 -7.96 48.77
C LEU A 646 -8.99 -8.05 49.91
N LEU A 647 -9.30 -9.25 50.41
CA LEU A 647 -10.15 -9.46 51.59
C LEU A 647 -9.52 -8.83 52.85
N LYS A 648 -8.23 -9.06 53.09
CA LYS A 648 -7.50 -8.49 54.24
C LYS A 648 -7.54 -6.96 54.21
N VAL A 649 -7.25 -6.36 53.06
CA VAL A 649 -7.28 -4.90 52.87
C VAL A 649 -8.70 -4.34 53.09
N ASN A 650 -9.72 -4.94 52.49
CA ASN A 650 -11.09 -4.43 52.61
C ASN A 650 -11.66 -4.61 54.03
N ARG A 651 -11.30 -5.68 54.76
CA ARG A 651 -11.67 -5.85 56.18
C ARG A 651 -11.06 -4.78 57.08
N TYR A 652 -9.78 -4.44 56.86
CA TYR A 652 -9.11 -3.39 57.63
C TYR A 652 -9.82 -2.04 57.46
N TRP A 653 -10.05 -1.61 56.21
CA TRP A 653 -10.74 -0.35 55.93
C TRP A 653 -12.20 -0.33 56.40
N LEU A 654 -12.90 -1.46 56.34
CA LEU A 654 -14.26 -1.58 56.88
C LEU A 654 -14.29 -1.42 58.41
N ALA A 655 -13.30 -1.96 59.11
CA ALA A 655 -13.20 -1.84 60.57
C ALA A 655 -12.92 -0.39 61.01
N ILE A 656 -12.06 0.34 60.28
CA ILE A 656 -11.85 1.78 60.50
C ILE A 656 -13.16 2.55 60.27
N GLN A 657 -13.81 2.35 59.12
CA GLN A 657 -15.08 3.01 58.80
C GLN A 657 -16.20 2.74 59.83
N GLN A 658 -16.21 1.56 60.45
CA GLN A 658 -17.14 1.20 61.54
C GLN A 658 -16.74 1.78 62.90
N GLY A 659 -15.45 2.06 63.12
CA GLY A 659 -14.96 2.77 64.30
C GLY A 659 -15.30 4.26 64.23
N ASP A 660 -14.99 4.90 63.11
CA ASP A 660 -15.27 6.32 62.85
C ASP A 660 -16.77 6.60 62.99
N ALA A 661 -17.62 5.80 62.32
CA ALA A 661 -19.07 5.95 62.40
C ALA A 661 -19.68 5.70 63.79
N ARG A 662 -18.95 5.05 64.72
CA ARG A 662 -19.36 4.94 66.13
C ARG A 662 -18.94 6.17 66.91
N ALA A 663 -17.72 6.66 66.70
CA ALA A 663 -17.20 7.87 67.31
C ALA A 663 -17.93 9.15 66.86
N GLU A 664 -18.61 9.13 65.71
CA GLU A 664 -19.53 10.19 65.25
C GLU A 664 -20.96 10.04 65.83
N SER A 665 -21.27 8.94 66.51
CA SER A 665 -22.60 8.63 67.08
C SER A 665 -22.66 8.65 68.61
N GLU A 666 -21.51 8.85 69.27
CA GLU A 666 -21.33 9.05 70.71
C GLU A 666 -21.09 10.55 71.01
#